data_AF-A0A953D5Q0-F1
#
_entry.id   AF-A0A953D5Q0-F1
#
_cell.length_a   1.000
_cell.length_b   1.000
_cell.length_c   1.000
_cell.angle_alpha   90.00
_cell.angle_beta   90.00
_cell.angle_gamma   90.00
#
_symmetry.space_group_name_H-M   'P 1'
#
loop_
_entity.id
_entity.type
_entity.pdbx_description
1 polymer ?
#
loop_
_entity_poly.entity_id
_entity_poly.type
_entity_poly.pdbx_seq_one_letter_code
_entity_poly.pdbx_strand_id
1 'polypeptide(L)'
;MANPSNLTGTLRRSLLIKVISKPAPSREDVASVIELTASKVVEALQAQSMTLYLVEGGEIAFKQVYYSPTLWGQDKDKEIQFKETAKKLLALRLPAGTGNVGKVISSGEPLFFSNKGAEAASLKNMNTGFEVHSMLTVPLKTNIVIGAIQVLNKEPSAGTNGQFTQKDLGMLQEVAEYSSTLIQRMLDPKFQLSAEDTAKFIARFTDLPLVTKVEDGEVDEKLVEVIGDAVIRREQVFPVKKVGPTGVSVLMTNPLDYAKRESFQTACELHIEDVRVIPASYLEELLKKHFKDSKAAAGPKVEQDDVDITEVADLIGGAYSGDGSAEVKAEELDKEDSAPIIQLVNRIIEDAYIAGASDIHIEPQEKELMVRYRIDGMCIEKLRLPKQVVGAMVARLKIMCNLDISERRLPQDGRIVFKKYTKKNIDIDLRVATGPMNHGEKVVMRILDKQKSTLPLPALGFSDENLQKYRDCIRQPYGMILHCGPTGSGKSMTLYSALGEINTPDINIQTAEDPIEYTLGGINQMQMNRQIGLTFARALRCYLRMDPDVILVGEIRDEETAGIAVEAALTGHLLVSTLHTNDAPSTVARLGEMGVEVFNISASLVCVCAQRLLRRVCKNCKVKYKPEGREWEILKKALSLEGDAPEIFKANPGGCHICGGTGYKGRVGIHELMTNSEELTEAINKEAEVAELKRVAMKNGMKTLHQDSMLKVKMGLTTMEDALANVPPDLIL
;
A
#
# COMPACT_ATOMS: atom_id res chain seq x y z
N MET A 1 -32.94 16.53 14.01
CA MET A 1 -32.91 17.25 12.72
C MET A 1 -31.46 17.44 12.33
N ALA A 2 -30.95 16.58 11.46
CA ALA A 2 -29.57 16.66 11.00
C ALA A 2 -29.45 17.77 9.94
N ASN A 3 -28.45 18.62 10.09
CA ASN A 3 -28.19 19.74 9.20
C ASN A 3 -27.92 19.23 7.76
N PRO A 4 -28.59 19.74 6.70
CA PRO A 4 -28.42 19.24 5.33
C PRO A 4 -27.03 19.47 4.72
N SER A 5 -26.10 20.10 5.43
CA SER A 5 -24.75 20.46 4.98
C SER A 5 -23.71 19.34 5.08
N ASN A 6 -24.01 18.22 5.74
CA ASN A 6 -23.01 17.16 6.02
C ASN A 6 -22.92 16.03 4.97
N LEU A 7 -23.93 15.87 4.11
CA LEU A 7 -23.92 14.80 3.10
C LEU A 7 -22.94 15.08 1.95
N THR A 8 -22.85 16.35 1.53
CA THR A 8 -21.88 16.83 0.52
C THR A 8 -20.44 16.67 0.99
N GLY A 9 -20.14 16.88 2.27
CA GLY A 9 -18.79 16.71 2.83
C GLY A 9 -18.28 15.27 2.80
N THR A 10 -19.15 14.30 3.13
CA THR A 10 -18.78 12.87 3.19
C THR A 10 -18.51 12.29 1.78
N LEU A 11 -19.30 12.74 0.81
CA LEU A 11 -19.11 12.43 -0.61
C LEU A 11 -17.85 13.04 -1.20
N ARG A 12 -17.61 14.33 -0.91
CA ARG A 12 -16.38 15.03 -1.31
C ARG A 12 -15.15 14.31 -0.76
N ARG A 13 -15.15 13.91 0.53
CA ARG A 13 -14.01 13.26 1.18
C ARG A 13 -13.67 11.89 0.57
N SER A 14 -14.66 11.04 0.30
CA SER A 14 -14.41 9.68 -0.23
C SER A 14 -13.89 9.65 -1.67
N LEU A 15 -14.34 10.59 -2.52
CA LEU A 15 -13.93 10.69 -3.93
C LEU A 15 -12.56 11.37 -4.07
N LEU A 16 -12.28 12.42 -3.29
CA LEU A 16 -11.01 13.16 -3.35
C LEU A 16 -9.83 12.38 -2.75
N ILE A 17 -10.04 11.61 -1.67
CA ILE A 17 -8.98 10.78 -1.05
C ILE A 17 -8.44 9.73 -2.03
N LYS A 18 -9.30 9.11 -2.85
CA LYS A 18 -8.87 8.10 -3.84
C LYS A 18 -8.07 8.69 -5.02
N VAL A 19 -8.19 9.99 -5.25
CA VAL A 19 -7.73 10.66 -6.48
C VAL A 19 -6.51 11.55 -6.24
N ILE A 20 -6.46 12.25 -5.11
CA ILE A 20 -5.36 13.15 -4.77
C ILE A 20 -4.16 12.36 -4.21
N SER A 21 -4.39 11.24 -3.52
CA SER A 21 -3.32 10.43 -2.92
C SER A 21 -2.53 9.57 -3.93
N LYS A 22 -3.01 9.45 -5.17
CA LYS A 22 -2.34 8.68 -6.23
C LYS A 22 -1.67 9.60 -7.26
N PRO A 23 -0.43 9.33 -7.69
CA PRO A 23 0.27 10.13 -8.71
C PRO A 23 -0.50 10.24 -10.03
N ALA A 24 -1.23 9.19 -10.42
CA ALA A 24 -2.18 9.19 -11.53
C ALA A 24 -3.37 8.25 -11.23
N PRO A 25 -4.63 8.73 -11.19
CA PRO A 25 -5.79 7.87 -10.97
C PRO A 25 -5.98 6.93 -12.17
N SER A 26 -6.26 5.64 -11.92
CA SER A 26 -6.54 4.69 -12.99
C SER A 26 -7.92 4.92 -13.62
N ARG A 27 -8.15 4.45 -14.85
CA ARG A 27 -9.48 4.54 -15.50
C ARG A 27 -10.59 3.85 -14.67
N GLU A 28 -10.26 2.76 -13.99
CA GLU A 28 -11.19 2.02 -13.11
C GLU A 28 -11.51 2.79 -11.82
N ASP A 29 -10.52 3.47 -11.22
CA ASP A 29 -10.74 4.34 -10.05
C ASP A 29 -11.70 5.49 -10.43
N VAL A 30 -11.49 6.11 -11.60
CA VAL A 30 -12.34 7.20 -12.10
C VAL A 30 -13.74 6.70 -12.45
N ALA A 31 -13.87 5.53 -13.08
CA ALA A 31 -15.17 4.92 -13.37
C ALA A 31 -15.95 4.64 -12.07
N SER A 32 -15.30 4.10 -11.05
CA SER A 32 -15.91 3.84 -9.73
C SER A 32 -16.33 5.14 -9.03
N VAL A 33 -15.51 6.19 -9.14
CA VAL A 33 -15.79 7.53 -8.60
C VAL A 33 -16.97 8.16 -9.34
N ILE A 34 -17.04 8.06 -10.66
CA ILE A 34 -18.15 8.55 -11.48
C ILE A 34 -19.46 7.81 -11.16
N GLU A 35 -19.39 6.49 -10.99
CA GLU A 35 -20.55 5.67 -10.63
C GLU A 35 -21.10 6.04 -9.24
N LEU A 36 -20.23 6.15 -8.24
CA LEU A 36 -20.59 6.60 -6.90
C LEU A 36 -21.15 8.03 -6.92
N THR A 37 -20.52 8.93 -7.70
CA THR A 37 -20.99 10.31 -7.88
C THR A 37 -22.40 10.32 -8.45
N ALA A 38 -22.68 9.50 -9.46
CA ALA A 38 -23.98 9.47 -10.10
C ALA A 38 -25.10 9.05 -9.12
N SER A 39 -24.89 7.98 -8.36
CA SER A 39 -25.84 7.53 -7.35
C SER A 39 -26.11 8.61 -6.29
N LYS A 40 -25.05 9.27 -5.83
CA LYS A 40 -25.13 10.26 -4.76
C LYS A 40 -25.66 11.62 -5.17
N VAL A 41 -25.41 12.05 -6.39
CA VAL A 41 -26.04 13.25 -6.95
C VAL A 41 -27.54 13.04 -7.07
N VAL A 42 -27.97 11.87 -7.55
CA VAL A 42 -29.39 11.52 -7.64
C VAL A 42 -30.07 11.50 -6.28
N GLU A 43 -29.40 10.94 -5.26
CA GLU A 43 -29.88 10.97 -3.88
C GLU A 43 -29.94 12.40 -3.31
N ALA A 44 -28.86 13.18 -3.44
CA ALA A 44 -28.75 14.52 -2.86
C ALA A 44 -29.67 15.54 -3.53
N LEU A 45 -29.80 15.46 -4.85
CA LEU A 45 -30.73 16.27 -5.61
C LEU A 45 -32.14 15.68 -5.63
N GLN A 46 -32.40 14.54 -4.98
CA GLN A 46 -33.70 13.84 -5.04
C GLN A 46 -34.22 13.79 -6.49
N ALA A 47 -33.39 13.34 -7.42
CA ALA A 47 -33.71 13.20 -8.83
C ALA A 47 -34.10 11.76 -9.16
N GLN A 48 -34.66 11.53 -10.34
CA GLN A 48 -34.98 10.18 -10.82
C GLN A 48 -33.86 9.60 -11.70
N SER A 49 -33.04 10.43 -12.32
CA SER A 49 -31.87 9.96 -13.06
C SER A 49 -30.74 10.98 -13.15
N MET A 50 -29.54 10.48 -13.42
CA MET A 50 -28.37 11.28 -13.81
C MET A 50 -27.66 10.62 -14.99
N THR A 51 -27.27 11.44 -15.96
CA THR A 51 -26.45 11.03 -17.09
C THR A 51 -25.21 11.92 -17.21
N LEU A 52 -24.04 11.29 -17.37
CA LEU A 52 -22.77 11.94 -17.66
C LEU A 52 -22.44 11.80 -19.15
N TYR A 53 -22.17 12.92 -19.81
CA TYR A 53 -21.79 12.99 -21.21
C TYR A 53 -20.35 13.50 -21.36
N LEU A 54 -19.59 12.94 -22.29
CA LEU A 54 -18.28 13.46 -22.71
C LEU A 54 -18.24 13.68 -24.22
N VAL A 55 -17.46 14.66 -24.66
CA VAL A 55 -17.19 14.90 -26.08
C VAL A 55 -15.99 14.06 -26.50
N GLU A 56 -16.18 13.12 -27.43
CA GLU A 56 -15.14 12.25 -27.97
C GLU A 56 -15.17 12.30 -29.50
N GLY A 57 -14.06 12.71 -30.14
CA GLY A 57 -13.98 12.74 -31.60
C GLY A 57 -15.01 13.63 -32.31
N GLY A 58 -15.56 14.64 -31.61
CA GLY A 58 -16.63 15.51 -32.14
C GLY A 58 -18.05 14.97 -31.94
N GLU A 59 -18.22 13.85 -31.24
CA GLU A 59 -19.50 13.28 -30.87
C GLU A 59 -19.75 13.34 -29.35
N ILE A 60 -21.02 13.32 -28.94
CA ILE A 60 -21.43 13.26 -27.54
C ILE A 60 -21.61 11.79 -27.15
N ALA A 61 -20.77 11.32 -26.24
CA ALA A 61 -20.75 9.98 -25.69
C ALA A 61 -21.45 9.91 -24.33
N PHE A 62 -22.36 8.95 -24.17
CA PHE A 62 -22.89 8.58 -22.85
C PHE A 62 -21.79 7.81 -22.09
N LYS A 63 -21.40 8.33 -20.92
CA LYS A 63 -20.36 7.71 -20.09
C LYS A 63 -20.87 7.08 -18.82
N GLN A 64 -21.95 7.61 -18.27
CA GLN A 64 -22.64 7.02 -17.14
C GLN A 64 -24.12 7.34 -17.25
N VAL A 65 -24.98 6.34 -17.01
CA VAL A 65 -26.44 6.50 -16.92
C VAL A 65 -26.88 5.82 -15.64
N TYR A 66 -27.42 6.60 -14.70
CA TYR A 66 -27.91 6.10 -13.43
C TYR A 66 -29.40 6.42 -13.29
N TYR A 67 -30.20 5.41 -12.95
CA TYR A 67 -31.62 5.53 -12.65
C TYR A 67 -31.86 5.27 -11.16
N SER A 68 -32.67 6.11 -10.53
CA SER A 68 -33.06 5.97 -9.12
C SER A 68 -33.98 4.76 -8.93
N PRO A 69 -33.81 3.96 -7.86
CA PRO A 69 -34.76 2.90 -7.50
C PRO A 69 -36.21 3.34 -7.31
N THR A 70 -36.45 4.63 -7.09
CA THR A 70 -37.80 5.22 -7.03
C THR A 70 -38.59 5.03 -8.32
N LEU A 71 -37.93 4.87 -9.48
CA LEU A 71 -38.59 4.66 -10.78
C LEU A 71 -39.28 3.29 -10.89
N TRP A 72 -38.84 2.29 -10.12
CA TRP A 72 -39.41 0.94 -10.17
C TRP A 72 -39.95 0.44 -8.82
N GLY A 73 -39.55 1.02 -7.69
CA GLY A 73 -40.04 0.62 -6.37
C GLY A 73 -39.73 -0.86 -6.09
N GLN A 74 -40.77 -1.70 -5.97
CA GLN A 74 -40.64 -3.16 -5.79
C GLN A 74 -40.83 -3.97 -7.08
N ASP A 75 -41.07 -3.31 -8.22
CA ASP A 75 -41.31 -3.93 -9.52
C ASP A 75 -39.98 -4.34 -10.18
N LYS A 76 -39.66 -5.63 -10.11
CA LYS A 76 -38.39 -6.17 -10.64
C LYS A 76 -38.32 -6.14 -12.18
N ASP A 77 -39.45 -6.20 -12.87
CA ASP A 77 -39.46 -6.20 -14.34
C ASP A 77 -39.10 -4.81 -14.87
N LYS A 78 -39.61 -3.75 -14.21
CA LYS A 78 -39.20 -2.37 -14.49
C LYS A 78 -37.73 -2.11 -14.17
N GLU A 79 -37.20 -2.70 -13.09
CA GLU A 79 -35.77 -2.60 -12.78
C GLU A 79 -34.90 -3.17 -13.91
N ILE A 80 -35.26 -4.35 -14.44
CA ILE A 80 -34.56 -4.98 -15.58
C ILE A 80 -34.65 -4.07 -16.81
N GLN A 81 -35.84 -3.53 -17.11
CA GLN A 81 -36.06 -2.63 -18.24
C GLN A 81 -35.18 -1.37 -18.19
N PHE A 82 -35.06 -0.73 -17.03
CA PHE A 82 -34.20 0.45 -16.87
C PHE A 82 -32.71 0.09 -16.97
N LYS A 83 -32.28 -1.05 -16.43
CA LYS A 83 -30.90 -1.55 -16.58
C LYS A 83 -30.55 -1.84 -18.04
N GLU A 84 -31.47 -2.42 -18.81
CA GLU A 84 -31.27 -2.64 -20.25
C GLU A 84 -31.25 -1.32 -21.04
N THR A 85 -32.11 -0.38 -20.69
CA THR A 85 -32.15 0.96 -21.31
C THR A 85 -30.83 1.71 -21.06
N ALA A 86 -30.29 1.66 -19.84
CA ALA A 86 -28.98 2.23 -19.50
C ALA A 86 -27.86 1.64 -20.38
N LYS A 87 -27.84 0.31 -20.55
CA LYS A 87 -26.86 -0.37 -21.42
C LYS A 87 -26.97 0.09 -22.88
N LYS A 88 -28.18 0.25 -23.41
CA LYS A 88 -28.41 0.75 -24.77
C LYS A 88 -27.92 2.19 -24.94
N LEU A 89 -28.18 3.06 -23.96
CA LEU A 89 -27.73 4.45 -24.00
C LEU A 89 -26.21 4.58 -23.92
N LEU A 90 -25.53 3.77 -23.10
CA LEU A 90 -24.06 3.78 -23.00
C LEU A 90 -23.36 3.39 -24.32
N ALA A 91 -24.02 2.58 -25.16
CA ALA A 91 -23.53 2.22 -26.48
C ALA A 91 -23.81 3.29 -27.56
N LEU A 92 -24.65 4.29 -27.27
CA LEU A 92 -25.03 5.32 -28.22
C LEU A 92 -23.98 6.44 -28.31
N ARG A 93 -23.91 7.06 -29.49
CA ARG A 93 -23.17 8.30 -29.76
C ARG A 93 -24.11 9.27 -30.48
N LEU A 94 -24.08 10.54 -30.07
CA LEU A 94 -24.91 11.60 -30.68
C LEU A 94 -24.01 12.60 -31.41
N PRO A 95 -24.44 13.17 -32.55
CA PRO A 95 -23.73 14.28 -33.19
C PRO A 95 -23.53 15.47 -32.22
N ALA A 96 -22.44 16.22 -32.36
CA ALA A 96 -22.26 17.47 -31.62
C ALA A 96 -23.44 18.43 -31.85
N GLY A 97 -23.85 19.13 -30.79
CA GLY A 97 -24.99 20.06 -30.84
C GLY A 97 -26.37 19.39 -30.76
N THR A 98 -26.46 18.07 -30.63
CA THR A 98 -27.74 17.36 -30.51
C THR A 98 -28.45 17.69 -29.19
N GLY A 99 -29.71 18.15 -29.31
CA GLY A 99 -30.61 18.36 -28.18
C GLY A 99 -30.11 19.38 -27.15
N ASN A 100 -30.64 19.28 -25.93
CA ASN A 100 -30.33 20.22 -24.85
C ASN A 100 -28.89 20.07 -24.33
N VAL A 101 -28.36 18.83 -24.32
CA VAL A 101 -26.98 18.54 -23.92
C VAL A 101 -26.00 19.19 -24.90
N GLY A 102 -26.25 19.07 -26.20
CA GLY A 102 -25.41 19.70 -27.22
C GLY A 102 -25.38 21.23 -27.12
N LYS A 103 -26.50 21.86 -26.76
CA LYS A 103 -26.55 23.32 -26.49
C LYS A 103 -25.70 23.73 -25.29
N VAL A 104 -25.75 22.98 -24.19
CA VAL A 104 -24.93 23.26 -23.00
C VAL A 104 -23.45 23.06 -23.27
N ILE A 105 -23.10 22.04 -24.05
CA ILE A 105 -21.71 21.78 -24.44
C ILE A 105 -21.18 22.92 -25.32
N SER A 106 -21.99 23.45 -26.26
CA SER A 106 -21.56 24.52 -27.16
C SER A 106 -21.56 25.90 -26.51
N SER A 107 -22.54 26.21 -25.66
CA SER A 107 -22.62 27.50 -24.96
C SER A 107 -21.67 27.58 -23.77
N GLY A 108 -21.38 26.44 -23.13
CA GLY A 108 -20.67 26.41 -21.86
C GLY A 108 -21.48 26.98 -20.69
N GLU A 109 -22.79 27.15 -20.85
CA GLU A 109 -23.72 27.69 -19.85
C GLU A 109 -24.72 26.62 -19.40
N PRO A 110 -25.09 26.58 -18.11
CA PRO A 110 -26.07 25.63 -17.61
C PRO A 110 -27.45 25.90 -18.19
N LEU A 111 -28.24 24.83 -18.30
CA LEU A 111 -29.59 24.89 -18.85
C LEU A 111 -30.57 24.23 -17.88
N PHE A 112 -31.65 24.96 -17.60
CA PHE A 112 -32.64 24.62 -16.59
C PHE A 112 -34.02 24.67 -17.24
N PHE A 113 -34.77 23.55 -17.21
CA PHE A 113 -36.13 23.49 -17.75
C PHE A 113 -37.14 22.91 -16.76
N SER A 114 -38.34 23.47 -16.84
CA SER A 114 -39.53 23.01 -16.14
C SER A 114 -40.66 22.75 -17.13
N ASN A 115 -41.64 21.91 -16.78
CA ASN A 115 -42.81 21.60 -17.60
C ASN A 115 -43.77 22.80 -17.84
N LYS A 116 -43.36 24.04 -17.56
CA LYS A 116 -44.15 25.26 -17.75
C LYS A 116 -43.46 26.15 -18.78
N GLY A 117 -44.11 26.39 -19.93
CA GLY A 117 -43.64 27.31 -20.98
C GLY A 117 -43.45 26.67 -22.35
N ALA A 118 -42.98 27.46 -23.33
CA ALA A 118 -42.77 27.06 -24.73
C ALA A 118 -41.74 25.92 -24.93
N GLU A 119 -40.94 25.63 -23.89
CA GLU A 119 -39.84 24.66 -23.91
C GLU A 119 -40.26 23.24 -23.47
N ALA A 120 -41.50 23.07 -22.97
CA ALA A 120 -42.06 21.79 -22.52
C ALA A 120 -42.13 20.73 -23.65
N ALA A 121 -42.26 21.16 -24.91
CA ALA A 121 -42.25 20.27 -26.07
C ALA A 121 -40.91 19.51 -26.23
N SER A 122 -39.80 20.09 -25.76
CA SER A 122 -38.48 19.46 -25.85
C SER A 122 -38.27 18.33 -24.83
N LEU A 123 -38.98 18.36 -23.70
CA LEU A 123 -38.93 17.34 -22.65
C LEU A 123 -39.77 16.11 -23.03
N LYS A 124 -40.92 16.31 -23.69
CA LYS A 124 -41.84 15.24 -24.10
C LYS A 124 -41.28 14.29 -25.17
N ASN A 125 -40.27 14.73 -25.93
CA ASN A 125 -39.66 13.96 -27.00
C ASN A 125 -38.37 13.23 -26.58
N MET A 126 -38.05 13.19 -25.28
CA MET A 126 -36.87 12.50 -24.78
C MET A 126 -37.09 10.98 -24.69
N ASN A 127 -36.15 10.21 -25.25
CA ASN A 127 -36.17 8.74 -25.19
C ASN A 127 -35.45 8.24 -23.91
N THR A 128 -36.04 8.54 -22.75
CA THR A 128 -35.47 8.26 -21.41
C THR A 128 -36.06 7.02 -20.74
N GLY A 129 -37.12 6.44 -21.31
CA GLY A 129 -37.86 5.32 -20.73
C GLY A 129 -38.91 5.73 -19.69
N PHE A 130 -39.05 7.03 -19.40
CA PHE A 130 -40.06 7.60 -18.51
C PHE A 130 -40.40 9.05 -18.91
N GLU A 131 -41.56 9.56 -18.48
CA GLU A 131 -41.99 10.92 -18.80
C GLU A 131 -41.14 11.98 -18.07
N VAL A 132 -40.52 12.90 -18.81
CA VAL A 132 -39.67 13.95 -18.26
C VAL A 132 -40.47 15.24 -18.02
N HIS A 133 -40.47 15.76 -16.80
CA HIS A 133 -41.16 16.99 -16.40
C HIS A 133 -40.24 18.08 -15.82
N SER A 134 -39.00 17.75 -15.44
CA SER A 134 -38.00 18.76 -15.06
C SER A 134 -36.61 18.29 -15.44
N MET A 135 -35.75 19.22 -15.84
CA MET A 135 -34.37 18.91 -16.23
C MET A 135 -33.42 20.01 -15.78
N LEU A 136 -32.25 19.59 -15.32
CA LEU A 136 -31.11 20.47 -15.06
C LEU A 136 -29.88 19.86 -15.74
N THR A 137 -29.22 20.64 -16.60
CA THR A 137 -28.00 20.24 -17.32
C THR A 137 -26.90 21.25 -17.08
N VAL A 138 -25.71 20.80 -16.69
CA VAL A 138 -24.56 21.65 -16.35
C VAL A 138 -23.34 21.21 -17.16
N PRO A 139 -22.55 22.14 -17.72
CA PRO A 139 -21.37 21.80 -18.49
C PRO A 139 -20.24 21.28 -17.60
N LEU A 140 -19.49 20.30 -18.09
CA LEU A 140 -18.19 19.90 -17.53
C LEU A 140 -17.13 20.79 -18.17
N LYS A 141 -16.71 21.82 -17.44
CA LYS A 141 -15.79 22.84 -17.94
C LYS A 141 -14.51 22.87 -17.11
N THR A 142 -13.38 22.95 -17.79
CA THR A 142 -12.08 23.35 -17.24
C THR A 142 -11.55 24.51 -18.10
N ASN A 143 -10.42 24.34 -18.80
CA ASN A 143 -9.98 25.27 -19.85
C ASN A 143 -10.82 25.16 -21.13
N ILE A 144 -11.46 24.01 -21.34
CA ILE A 144 -12.40 23.72 -22.44
C ILE A 144 -13.65 23.00 -21.88
N VAL A 145 -14.75 23.00 -22.63
CA VAL A 145 -15.93 22.20 -22.28
C VAL A 145 -15.73 20.78 -22.79
N ILE A 146 -15.62 19.82 -21.86
CA ILE A 146 -15.32 18.41 -22.17
C ILE A 146 -16.57 17.53 -22.19
N GLY A 147 -17.72 18.07 -21.80
CA GLY A 147 -18.97 17.31 -21.67
C GLY A 147 -20.03 18.03 -20.84
N ALA A 148 -20.98 17.27 -20.30
CA ALA A 148 -22.04 17.80 -19.43
C ALA A 148 -22.58 16.73 -18.46
N ILE A 149 -23.15 17.16 -17.34
CA ILE A 149 -23.98 16.35 -16.44
C ILE A 149 -25.43 16.78 -16.62
N GLN A 150 -26.33 15.82 -16.82
CA GLN A 150 -27.77 16.04 -16.86
C GLN A 150 -28.46 15.26 -15.75
N VAL A 151 -29.39 15.89 -15.06
CA VAL A 151 -30.29 15.26 -14.10
C VAL A 151 -31.74 15.49 -14.51
N LEU A 152 -32.56 14.46 -14.38
CA LEU A 152 -33.96 14.47 -14.81
C LEU A 152 -34.89 14.16 -13.64
N ASN A 153 -36.06 14.83 -13.67
CA ASN A 153 -37.17 14.71 -12.74
C ASN A 153 -36.78 14.81 -11.26
N LYS A 154 -37.03 15.98 -10.67
CA LYS A 154 -37.00 16.13 -9.22
C LYS A 154 -38.18 15.37 -8.62
N GLU A 155 -37.96 14.62 -7.56
CA GLU A 155 -39.01 13.87 -6.89
C GLU A 155 -40.08 14.80 -6.29
N PRO A 156 -41.38 14.44 -6.39
CA PRO A 156 -42.46 15.23 -5.80
C PRO A 156 -42.31 15.41 -4.28
N SER A 157 -41.70 14.42 -3.60
CA SER A 157 -41.41 14.43 -2.16
C SER A 157 -40.37 15.46 -1.73
N ALA A 158 -39.68 16.12 -2.68
CA ALA A 158 -38.68 17.15 -2.40
C ALA A 158 -39.27 18.49 -1.93
N GLY A 159 -40.60 18.64 -1.89
CA GLY A 159 -41.27 19.87 -1.43
C GLY A 159 -41.21 21.04 -2.42
N THR A 160 -40.67 20.83 -3.63
CA THR A 160 -40.54 21.84 -4.69
C THR A 160 -41.51 21.61 -5.86
N ASN A 161 -42.58 20.83 -5.66
CA ASN A 161 -43.51 20.39 -6.70
C ASN A 161 -42.82 19.75 -7.93
N GLY A 162 -41.75 18.98 -7.69
CA GLY A 162 -41.01 18.29 -8.75
C GLY A 162 -40.20 19.20 -9.65
N GLN A 163 -39.78 20.38 -9.16
CA GLN A 163 -38.89 21.30 -9.88
C GLN A 163 -37.52 21.41 -9.20
N PHE A 164 -36.45 21.50 -10.00
CA PHE A 164 -35.12 21.86 -9.49
C PHE A 164 -35.11 23.32 -9.03
N THR A 165 -34.13 23.71 -8.23
CA THR A 165 -33.99 25.07 -7.67
C THR A 165 -32.64 25.68 -8.01
N GLN A 166 -32.45 26.97 -7.75
CA GLN A 166 -31.12 27.61 -7.86
C GLN A 166 -30.07 26.97 -6.93
N LYS A 167 -30.52 26.44 -5.79
CA LYS A 167 -29.65 25.69 -4.87
C LYS A 167 -29.20 24.36 -5.48
N ASP A 168 -30.09 23.67 -6.20
CA ASP A 168 -29.77 22.45 -6.93
C ASP A 168 -28.77 22.71 -8.07
N LEU A 169 -28.94 23.83 -8.78
CA LEU A 169 -27.98 24.28 -9.81
C LEU A 169 -26.60 24.49 -9.20
N GLY A 170 -26.49 25.23 -8.10
CA GLY A 170 -25.21 25.46 -7.42
C GLY A 170 -24.53 24.16 -7.00
N MET A 171 -25.28 23.21 -6.40
CA MET A 171 -24.74 21.90 -6.04
C MET A 171 -24.23 21.12 -7.26
N LEU A 172 -25.00 21.11 -8.36
CA LEU A 172 -24.60 20.36 -9.57
C LEU A 172 -23.41 21.02 -10.28
N GLN A 173 -23.31 22.35 -10.27
CA GLN A 173 -22.15 23.11 -10.76
C GLN A 173 -20.88 22.78 -10.00
N GLU A 174 -20.95 22.69 -8.67
CA GLU A 174 -19.81 22.25 -7.87
C GLU A 174 -19.38 20.83 -8.26
N VAL A 175 -20.33 19.88 -8.32
CA VAL A 175 -20.02 18.49 -8.71
C VAL A 175 -19.41 18.43 -10.12
N ALA A 176 -19.90 19.25 -11.05
CA ALA A 176 -19.38 19.35 -12.41
C ALA A 176 -17.93 19.87 -12.44
N GLU A 177 -17.59 20.86 -11.61
CA GLU A 177 -16.22 21.40 -11.47
C GLU A 177 -15.22 20.33 -10.97
N TYR A 178 -15.60 19.56 -9.95
CA TYR A 178 -14.76 18.46 -9.46
C TYR A 178 -14.65 17.32 -10.49
N SER A 179 -15.77 16.95 -11.11
CA SER A 179 -15.81 15.87 -12.09
C SER A 179 -15.02 16.21 -13.35
N SER A 180 -15.09 17.46 -13.82
CA SER A 180 -14.36 17.90 -15.02
C SER A 180 -12.85 17.84 -14.80
N THR A 181 -12.38 18.28 -13.63
CA THR A 181 -10.96 18.21 -13.23
C THR A 181 -10.45 16.78 -13.15
N LEU A 182 -11.22 15.89 -12.52
CA LEU A 182 -10.90 14.46 -12.41
C LEU A 182 -10.78 13.80 -13.79
N ILE A 183 -11.80 14.01 -14.62
CA ILE A 183 -11.89 13.41 -15.95
C ILE A 183 -10.76 13.95 -16.84
N GLN A 184 -10.43 15.23 -16.76
CA GLN A 184 -9.33 15.81 -17.51
C GLN A 184 -7.97 15.23 -17.11
N ARG A 185 -7.71 15.03 -15.80
CA ARG A 185 -6.47 14.39 -15.32
C ARG A 185 -6.31 12.94 -15.84
N MET A 186 -7.43 12.27 -16.14
CA MET A 186 -7.44 10.94 -16.75
C MET A 186 -7.23 10.98 -18.27
N LEU A 187 -7.82 11.96 -18.96
CA LEU A 187 -7.71 12.12 -20.41
C LEU A 187 -6.35 12.67 -20.84
N ASP A 188 -5.75 13.55 -20.04
CA ASP A 188 -4.42 14.10 -20.24
C ASP A 188 -3.56 13.90 -18.99
N PRO A 189 -2.69 12.86 -18.96
CA PRO A 189 -1.78 12.60 -17.85
C PRO A 189 -0.77 13.73 -17.58
N LYS A 190 -0.60 14.69 -18.51
CA LYS A 190 0.28 15.87 -18.33
C LYS A 190 -0.46 17.07 -17.73
N PHE A 191 -1.78 16.99 -17.56
CA PHE A 191 -2.57 18.07 -16.95
C PHE A 191 -2.20 18.24 -15.47
N GLN A 192 -1.60 19.38 -15.14
CA GLN A 192 -1.32 19.81 -13.78
C GLN A 192 -2.29 20.92 -13.38
N LEU A 193 -2.82 20.85 -12.16
CA LEU A 193 -3.60 21.93 -11.58
C LEU A 193 -2.69 23.12 -11.27
N SER A 194 -3.21 24.34 -11.43
CA SER A 194 -2.53 25.54 -10.95
C SER A 194 -2.38 25.48 -9.41
N ALA A 195 -1.41 26.21 -8.86
CA ALA A 195 -1.22 26.28 -7.41
C ALA A 195 -2.46 26.87 -6.72
N GLU A 196 -3.13 27.81 -7.39
CA GLU A 196 -4.33 28.50 -6.94
C GLU A 196 -5.54 27.56 -6.91
N ASP A 197 -5.74 26.77 -7.97
CA ASP A 197 -6.85 25.83 -8.02
C ASP A 197 -6.64 24.67 -7.04
N THR A 198 -5.40 24.20 -6.90
CA THR A 198 -5.02 23.19 -5.89
C THR A 198 -5.35 23.69 -4.48
N ALA A 199 -4.99 24.93 -4.13
CA ALA A 199 -5.29 25.50 -2.83
C ALA A 199 -6.79 25.71 -2.59
N LYS A 200 -7.55 26.15 -3.61
CA LYS A 200 -9.03 26.21 -3.52
C LYS A 200 -9.63 24.85 -3.21
N PHE A 201 -9.13 23.79 -3.86
CA PHE A 201 -9.59 22.43 -3.61
C PHE A 201 -9.27 21.98 -2.20
N ILE A 202 -8.05 22.21 -1.72
CA ILE A 202 -7.61 21.80 -0.38
C ILE A 202 -8.35 22.58 0.72
N ALA A 203 -8.54 23.89 0.57
CA ALA A 203 -9.28 24.73 1.51
C ALA A 203 -10.73 24.26 1.65
N ARG A 204 -11.40 24.03 0.52
CA ARG A 204 -12.77 23.49 0.49
C ARG A 204 -12.85 22.06 1.03
N PHE A 205 -11.81 21.24 0.86
CA PHE A 205 -11.77 19.86 1.38
C PHE A 205 -11.61 19.80 2.90
N THR A 206 -10.77 20.68 3.43
CA THR A 206 -10.41 20.73 4.85
C THR A 206 -11.37 21.57 5.68
N ASP A 207 -12.31 22.27 5.04
CA ASP A 207 -13.16 23.31 5.63
C ASP A 207 -12.31 24.43 6.30
N LEU A 208 -11.08 24.65 5.80
CA LEU A 208 -10.15 25.67 6.30
C LEU A 208 -10.18 26.92 5.41
N PRO A 209 -9.89 28.12 5.97
CA PRO A 209 -9.89 29.36 5.20
C PRO A 209 -8.82 29.34 4.11
N LEU A 210 -9.19 29.68 2.86
CA LEU A 210 -8.24 29.98 1.79
C LEU A 210 -7.76 31.43 1.93
N VAL A 211 -6.45 31.62 1.99
CA VAL A 211 -5.81 32.93 1.97
C VAL A 211 -5.02 33.06 0.67
N THR A 212 -5.34 34.08 -0.12
CA THR A 212 -4.60 34.38 -1.36
C THR A 212 -3.51 35.42 -1.13
N LYS A 213 -3.73 36.33 -0.18
CA LYS A 213 -2.73 37.27 0.35
C LYS A 213 -3.01 37.57 1.82
N VAL A 214 -1.95 37.73 2.59
CA VAL A 214 -1.92 38.20 3.97
C VAL A 214 -1.76 39.72 3.97
N GLU A 215 -2.45 40.42 4.88
CA GLU A 215 -2.35 41.88 4.98
C GLU A 215 -0.97 42.32 5.50
N ASP A 216 -0.48 43.48 5.05
CA ASP A 216 0.81 44.00 5.52
C ASP A 216 0.77 44.27 7.03
N GLY A 217 1.71 43.67 7.77
CA GLY A 217 1.79 43.76 9.23
C GLY A 217 1.07 42.64 10.00
N GLU A 218 0.40 41.71 9.32
CA GLU A 218 -0.21 40.54 9.99
C GLU A 218 0.83 39.47 10.39
N VAL A 219 1.96 39.40 9.68
CA VAL A 219 3.08 38.50 9.96
C VAL A 219 3.99 39.09 11.04
N ASP A 220 4.21 38.33 12.11
CA ASP A 220 5.17 38.64 13.16
C ASP A 220 6.58 38.27 12.68
N GLU A 221 7.32 39.26 12.18
CA GLU A 221 8.69 39.09 11.67
C GLU A 221 9.64 38.45 12.68
N LYS A 222 9.49 38.78 13.99
CA LYS A 222 10.34 38.19 15.03
C LYS A 222 10.06 36.71 15.22
N LEU A 223 8.80 36.29 15.08
CA LEU A 223 8.42 34.88 15.13
C LEU A 223 9.00 34.10 13.95
N VAL A 224 8.96 34.67 12.75
CA VAL A 224 9.54 34.08 11.54
C VAL A 224 11.06 33.93 11.69
N GLU A 225 11.74 34.96 12.20
CA GLU A 225 13.19 34.92 12.48
C GLU A 225 13.57 33.87 13.54
N VAL A 226 12.81 33.77 14.62
CA VAL A 226 13.07 32.82 15.72
C VAL A 226 12.90 31.37 15.27
N ILE A 227 11.86 31.09 14.47
CA ILE A 227 11.62 29.73 13.94
C ILE A 227 12.68 29.38 12.89
N GLY A 228 13.06 30.37 12.07
CA GLY A 228 14.17 30.25 11.12
C GLY A 228 13.81 29.56 9.80
N ASP A 229 14.57 29.94 8.76
CA ASP A 229 14.36 29.53 7.37
C ASP A 229 14.35 28.00 7.18
N ALA A 230 15.28 27.31 7.85
CA ALA A 230 15.47 25.87 7.70
C ALA A 230 14.22 25.07 8.11
N VAL A 231 13.54 25.46 9.20
CA VAL A 231 12.34 24.77 9.69
C VAL A 231 11.15 25.09 8.79
N ILE A 232 10.97 26.38 8.42
CA ILE A 232 9.84 26.83 7.61
C ILE A 232 9.89 26.20 6.20
N ARG A 233 11.07 26.12 5.57
CA ARG A 233 11.24 25.47 4.27
C ARG A 233 11.08 23.95 4.33
N ARG A 234 11.65 23.30 5.35
CA ARG A 234 11.60 21.83 5.50
C ARG A 234 10.18 21.34 5.74
N GLU A 235 9.46 22.00 6.64
CA GLU A 235 8.10 21.62 7.01
C GLU A 235 7.04 22.26 6.11
N GLN A 236 7.40 23.24 5.27
CA GLN A 236 6.45 24.00 4.44
C GLN A 236 5.26 24.58 5.24
N VAL A 237 5.52 24.94 6.51
CA VAL A 237 4.57 25.59 7.42
C VAL A 237 5.08 26.99 7.69
N PHE A 238 4.32 28.00 7.25
CA PHE A 238 4.72 29.40 7.42
C PHE A 238 4.00 30.00 8.65
N PRO A 239 4.72 30.38 9.72
CA PRO A 239 4.13 31.00 10.89
C PRO A 239 3.66 32.43 10.57
N VAL A 240 2.46 32.79 11.04
CA VAL A 240 1.92 34.15 10.88
C VAL A 240 2.08 34.93 12.18
N LYS A 241 1.44 34.47 13.26
CA LYS A 241 1.43 35.16 14.56
C LYS A 241 1.15 34.20 15.69
N LYS A 242 1.57 34.56 16.90
CA LYS A 242 1.13 33.84 18.11
C LYS A 242 -0.33 34.16 18.43
N VAL A 243 -1.08 33.12 18.79
CA VAL A 243 -2.51 33.19 19.20
C VAL A 243 -2.64 33.06 20.73
N GLY A 244 -1.58 32.62 21.40
CA GLY A 244 -1.49 32.52 22.86
C GLY A 244 -0.04 32.36 23.34
N PRO A 245 0.19 31.90 24.58
CA PRO A 245 1.53 31.67 25.11
C PRO A 245 2.31 30.62 24.29
N THR A 246 1.61 29.56 23.88
CA THR A 246 2.14 28.43 23.11
C THR A 246 1.44 28.26 21.75
N GLY A 247 0.33 28.95 21.50
CA GLY A 247 -0.46 28.84 20.27
C GLY A 247 0.09 29.66 19.09
N VAL A 248 0.09 29.10 17.89
CA VAL A 248 0.52 29.77 16.64
C VAL A 248 -0.48 29.57 15.51
N SER A 249 -0.71 30.66 14.75
CA SER A 249 -1.45 30.64 13.47
C SER A 249 -0.46 30.42 12.33
N VAL A 250 -0.77 29.49 11.42
CA VAL A 250 0.13 29.09 10.34
C VAL A 250 -0.57 29.06 8.98
N LEU A 251 0.20 29.25 7.92
CA LEU A 251 -0.20 29.07 6.53
C LEU A 251 0.42 27.78 6.00
N MET A 252 -0.38 26.97 5.31
CA MET A 252 0.07 25.68 4.76
C MET A 252 -0.49 25.47 3.35
N THR A 253 0.31 24.83 2.50
CA THR A 253 -0.14 24.36 1.18
C THR A 253 -0.95 23.07 1.29
N ASN A 254 -0.57 22.17 2.21
CA ASN A 254 -1.29 20.94 2.52
C ASN A 254 -1.49 20.78 4.04
N PRO A 255 -2.66 21.18 4.57
CA PRO A 255 -3.00 21.04 5.98
C PRO A 255 -3.20 19.58 6.42
N LEU A 256 -3.33 18.62 5.52
CA LEU A 256 -3.53 17.21 5.87
C LEU A 256 -2.23 16.47 6.17
N ASP A 257 -1.09 17.14 5.97
CA ASP A 257 0.21 16.60 6.33
C ASP A 257 0.42 16.73 7.85
N TYR A 258 -0.21 15.82 8.60
CA TYR A 258 -0.11 15.81 10.06
C TYR A 258 1.32 15.61 10.55
N ALA A 259 2.16 14.89 9.80
CA ALA A 259 3.57 14.70 10.13
C ALA A 259 4.34 16.02 10.06
N LYS A 260 4.14 16.84 9.02
CA LYS A 260 4.74 18.19 8.94
C LYS A 260 4.25 19.12 10.04
N ARG A 261 2.96 19.05 10.39
CA ARG A 261 2.42 19.82 11.52
C ARG A 261 3.10 19.44 12.84
N GLU A 262 3.16 18.15 13.14
CA GLU A 262 3.78 17.63 14.36
C GLU A 262 5.29 17.95 14.41
N SER A 263 5.99 17.78 13.28
CA SER A 263 7.41 18.13 13.15
C SER A 263 7.66 19.62 13.36
N PHE A 264 6.82 20.49 12.76
CA PHE A 264 6.88 21.94 12.98
C PHE A 264 6.62 22.31 14.45
N GLN A 265 5.58 21.74 15.05
CA GLN A 265 5.23 21.97 16.45
C GLN A 265 6.37 21.55 17.39
N THR A 266 7.00 20.41 17.13
CA THR A 266 8.14 19.89 17.89
C THR A 266 9.38 20.78 17.72
N ALA A 267 9.66 21.22 16.49
CA ALA A 267 10.83 22.04 16.19
C ALA A 267 10.74 23.45 16.80
N CYS A 268 9.53 24.00 16.92
CA CYS A 268 9.32 25.37 17.39
C CYS A 268 8.88 25.44 18.87
N GLU A 269 8.57 24.30 19.50
CA GLU A 269 7.92 24.24 20.81
C GLU A 269 6.60 25.05 20.87
N LEU A 270 5.83 25.06 19.78
CA LEU A 270 4.56 25.78 19.64
C LEU A 270 3.45 24.82 19.21
N HIS A 271 2.21 25.12 19.60
CA HIS A 271 1.01 24.39 19.19
C HIS A 271 0.29 25.13 18.05
N ILE A 272 0.03 24.42 16.95
CA ILE A 272 -0.75 24.97 15.85
C ILE A 272 -2.23 25.02 16.26
N GLU A 273 -2.77 26.23 16.41
CA GLU A 273 -4.16 26.46 16.82
C GLU A 273 -5.04 26.96 15.67
N ASP A 274 -4.44 27.62 14.69
CA ASP A 274 -5.13 28.15 13.50
C ASP A 274 -4.35 27.77 12.25
N VAL A 275 -5.04 27.24 11.25
CA VAL A 275 -4.44 26.82 9.98
C VAL A 275 -5.23 27.41 8.83
N ARG A 276 -4.52 28.14 7.97
CA ARG A 276 -5.07 28.70 6.74
C ARG A 276 -4.36 28.12 5.53
N VAL A 277 -5.13 27.83 4.48
CA VAL A 277 -4.62 27.23 3.25
C VAL A 277 -4.13 28.31 2.32
N ILE A 278 -2.95 28.12 1.74
CA ILE A 278 -2.38 29.04 0.75
C ILE A 278 -1.95 28.31 -0.53
N PRO A 279 -1.95 28.98 -1.70
CA PRO A 279 -1.28 28.48 -2.90
C PRO A 279 0.21 28.24 -2.68
N ALA A 280 0.76 27.21 -3.32
CA ALA A 280 2.21 26.95 -3.30
C ALA A 280 3.01 28.13 -3.88
N SER A 281 2.49 28.78 -4.92
CA SER A 281 3.03 30.02 -5.49
C SER A 281 3.16 31.13 -4.45
N TYR A 282 2.18 31.25 -3.56
CA TYR A 282 2.17 32.27 -2.51
C TYR A 282 3.11 31.92 -1.34
N LEU A 283 3.26 30.63 -0.99
CA LEU A 283 4.28 30.21 -0.03
C LEU A 283 5.69 30.58 -0.52
N GLU A 284 5.98 30.38 -1.80
CA GLU A 284 7.26 30.77 -2.39
C GLU A 284 7.49 32.29 -2.36
N GLU A 285 6.44 33.10 -2.59
CA GLU A 285 6.50 34.56 -2.47
C GLU A 285 6.86 34.99 -1.04
N LEU A 286 6.21 34.40 -0.03
CA LEU A 286 6.52 34.65 1.39
C LEU A 286 7.96 34.26 1.73
N LEU A 287 8.40 33.07 1.28
CA LEU A 287 9.77 32.63 1.52
C LEU A 287 10.80 33.57 0.90
N LYS A 288 10.55 34.12 -0.30
CA LYS A 288 11.44 35.10 -0.94
C LYS A 288 11.40 36.47 -0.25
N LYS A 289 10.25 36.88 0.27
CA LYS A 289 10.07 38.15 0.98
C LYS A 289 10.84 38.17 2.30
N HIS A 290 10.72 37.09 3.09
CA HIS A 290 11.26 37.03 4.45
C HIS A 290 12.66 36.42 4.54
N PHE A 291 13.08 35.62 3.55
CA PHE A 291 14.42 35.06 3.49
C PHE A 291 15.11 35.48 2.19
N LYS A 292 16.22 36.23 2.31
CA LYS A 292 17.07 36.56 1.15
C LYS A 292 17.58 35.27 0.51
N ASP A 293 17.78 35.27 -0.81
CA ASP A 293 18.42 34.18 -1.56
C ASP A 293 19.85 33.95 -1.06
N SER A 294 19.97 33.25 0.07
CA SER A 294 21.24 32.75 0.55
C SER A 294 21.58 31.56 -0.32
N LYS A 295 22.60 31.71 -1.17
CA LYS A 295 23.25 30.62 -1.90
C LYS A 295 23.87 29.55 -0.97
N ALA A 296 23.65 29.64 0.34
CA ALA A 296 24.08 28.71 1.38
C ALA A 296 22.93 27.89 2.00
N ALA A 297 21.67 28.09 1.56
CA ALA A 297 20.52 27.32 2.05
C ALA A 297 19.54 26.95 0.93
N ALA A 298 20.06 26.68 -0.28
CA ALA A 298 19.34 25.84 -1.21
C ALA A 298 19.31 24.43 -0.61
N GLY A 299 18.23 24.11 0.12
CA GLY A 299 17.78 22.73 0.20
C GLY A 299 17.72 22.18 -1.23
N PRO A 300 18.13 20.92 -1.46
CA PRO A 300 18.25 20.42 -2.81
C PRO A 300 16.90 20.64 -3.49
N LYS A 301 16.95 21.32 -4.64
CA LYS A 301 15.94 21.06 -5.67
C LYS A 301 15.82 19.54 -5.73
N VAL A 302 14.59 19.03 -5.84
CA VAL A 302 14.42 17.69 -6.40
C VAL A 302 14.71 17.78 -7.91
N GLU A 303 15.92 18.23 -8.25
CA GLU A 303 16.66 17.64 -9.33
C GLU A 303 17.08 16.27 -8.78
N GLN A 304 16.87 15.21 -9.56
CA GLN A 304 17.50 13.94 -9.29
C GLN A 304 19.01 14.20 -9.25
N ASP A 305 19.57 14.44 -8.07
CA ASP A 305 20.98 14.18 -7.80
C ASP A 305 21.16 12.65 -7.81
N ASP A 306 21.04 12.09 -9.02
CA ASP A 306 21.68 10.84 -9.40
C ASP A 306 23.19 11.12 -9.43
N VAL A 307 23.81 11.30 -8.26
CA VAL A 307 25.22 10.92 -8.13
C VAL A 307 25.19 9.40 -8.20
N ASP A 308 25.54 8.87 -9.37
CA ASP A 308 25.52 7.45 -9.65
C ASP A 308 26.44 6.75 -8.64
N ILE A 309 26.00 5.60 -8.11
CA ILE A 309 26.82 4.79 -7.22
C ILE A 309 28.15 4.42 -7.89
N THR A 310 28.15 4.37 -9.23
CA THR A 310 29.34 4.18 -10.05
C THR A 310 30.32 5.35 -9.96
N GLU A 311 29.87 6.61 -9.93
CA GLU A 311 30.76 7.78 -9.85
C GLU A 311 31.56 7.80 -8.53
N VAL A 312 30.90 7.50 -7.40
CA VAL A 312 31.56 7.41 -6.09
C VAL A 312 32.48 6.18 -6.03
N ALA A 313 32.06 5.06 -6.63
CA ALA A 313 32.88 3.86 -6.73
C ALA A 313 34.13 4.07 -7.61
N ASP A 314 34.03 4.83 -8.69
CA ASP A 314 35.12 5.14 -9.61
C ASP A 314 36.15 6.08 -8.95
N LEU A 315 35.69 7.08 -8.19
CA LEU A 315 36.54 7.94 -7.36
C LEU A 315 37.36 7.13 -6.34
N ILE A 316 36.75 6.10 -5.74
CA ILE A 316 37.41 5.19 -4.79
C ILE A 316 38.31 4.20 -5.55
N GLY A 317 37.89 3.73 -6.72
CA GLY A 317 38.72 2.93 -7.63
C GLY A 317 40.03 3.64 -7.96
N GLY A 318 39.98 4.95 -8.24
CA GLY A 318 41.15 5.80 -8.46
C GLY A 318 42.02 5.98 -7.20
N ALA A 319 41.40 6.19 -6.03
CA ALA A 319 42.14 6.40 -4.78
C ALA A 319 42.85 5.14 -4.24
N TYR A 320 42.33 3.94 -4.54
CA TYR A 320 42.82 2.66 -4.02
C TYR A 320 43.49 1.76 -5.08
N SER A 321 43.67 2.24 -6.31
CA SER A 321 44.41 1.54 -7.39
C SER A 321 45.90 1.85 -7.44
N GLY A 322 46.38 2.82 -6.65
CA GLY A 322 47.81 3.07 -6.44
C GLY A 322 48.43 2.03 -5.50
N ASP A 323 49.68 1.66 -5.75
CA ASP A 323 50.47 0.62 -5.06
C ASP A 323 50.85 0.95 -3.59
N GLY A 324 49.93 1.56 -2.85
CA GLY A 324 50.08 1.89 -1.44
C GLY A 324 49.08 1.08 -0.62
N SER A 325 49.58 0.13 0.16
CA SER A 325 48.87 -0.42 1.32
C SER A 325 48.68 0.69 2.35
N ALA A 326 47.69 1.56 2.15
CA ALA A 326 47.23 2.45 3.19
C ALA A 326 46.46 1.61 4.21
N GLU A 327 47.16 1.15 5.25
CA GLU A 327 46.49 0.78 6.50
C GLU A 327 45.76 2.03 6.99
N VAL A 328 44.46 2.11 6.70
CA VAL A 328 43.60 3.16 7.23
C VAL A 328 43.56 2.94 8.75
N LYS A 329 44.17 3.85 9.51
CA LYS A 329 44.11 3.83 10.97
C LYS A 329 42.66 3.98 11.41
N ALA A 330 42.21 3.14 12.34
CA ALA A 330 40.83 3.17 12.84
C ALA A 330 40.41 4.57 13.34
N GLU A 331 41.37 5.36 13.84
CA GLU A 331 41.20 6.73 14.31
C GLU A 331 40.75 7.74 13.22
N GLU A 332 41.02 7.47 11.94
CA GLU A 332 40.58 8.30 10.80
C GLU A 332 39.16 7.97 10.34
N LEU A 333 38.62 6.80 10.70
CA LEU A 333 37.26 6.36 10.35
C LEU A 333 36.20 6.87 11.35
N ASP A 334 36.64 7.51 12.44
CA ASP A 334 35.82 8.07 13.52
C ASP A 334 35.54 9.59 13.37
N LYS A 335 36.23 10.30 12.45
CA LYS A 335 36.12 11.77 12.31
C LYS A 335 35.57 12.19 10.93
N GLU A 336 34.46 12.95 10.97
CA GLU A 336 33.85 13.80 9.93
C GLU A 336 33.30 13.19 8.62
N ASP A 337 32.32 13.90 8.05
CA ASP A 337 31.50 13.65 6.84
C ASP A 337 32.29 13.51 5.50
N SER A 338 33.64 13.44 5.54
CA SER A 338 34.52 13.70 4.39
C SER A 338 35.35 12.50 3.89
N ALA A 339 35.35 11.35 4.56
CA ALA A 339 36.07 10.16 4.08
C ALA A 339 35.26 9.41 2.98
N PRO A 340 35.84 9.15 1.78
CA PRO A 340 35.13 8.51 0.66
C PRO A 340 34.46 7.16 1.01
N ILE A 341 35.09 6.37 1.89
CA ILE A 341 34.54 5.07 2.30
C ILE A 341 33.26 5.21 3.13
N ILE A 342 33.13 6.27 3.93
CA ILE A 342 31.94 6.55 4.73
C ILE A 342 30.78 6.89 3.80
N GLN A 343 31.03 7.75 2.81
CA GLN A 343 30.03 8.12 1.81
C GLN A 343 29.58 6.91 0.98
N LEU A 344 30.51 6.04 0.57
CA LEU A 344 30.18 4.82 -0.16
C LEU A 344 29.31 3.86 0.67
N VAL A 345 29.67 3.59 1.92
CA VAL A 345 28.87 2.70 2.79
C VAL A 345 27.47 3.28 3.01
N ASN A 346 27.37 4.57 3.32
CA ASN A 346 26.08 5.23 3.48
C ASN A 346 25.25 5.15 2.19
N ARG A 347 25.88 5.42 1.02
CA ARG A 347 25.21 5.36 -0.28
C ARG A 347 24.74 3.96 -0.65
N ILE A 348 25.51 2.92 -0.38
CA ILE A 348 25.10 1.52 -0.57
C ILE A 348 23.84 1.22 0.25
N ILE A 349 23.80 1.64 1.52
CA ILE A 349 22.63 1.42 2.38
C ILE A 349 21.41 2.22 1.88
N GLU A 350 21.61 3.48 1.49
CA GLU A 350 20.54 4.32 0.95
C GLU A 350 19.98 3.77 -0.38
N ASP A 351 20.85 3.38 -1.31
CA ASP A 351 20.47 2.78 -2.59
C ASP A 351 19.73 1.45 -2.38
N ALA A 352 20.21 0.61 -1.46
CA ALA A 352 19.52 -0.62 -1.11
C ALA A 352 18.11 -0.37 -0.55
N TYR A 353 17.94 0.64 0.31
CA TYR A 353 16.64 1.03 0.84
C TYR A 353 15.70 1.54 -0.26
N ILE A 354 16.18 2.45 -1.12
CA ILE A 354 15.40 3.00 -2.25
C ILE A 354 15.02 1.89 -3.25
N ALA A 355 15.93 0.96 -3.51
CA ALA A 355 15.69 -0.20 -4.37
C ALA A 355 14.72 -1.22 -3.76
N GLY A 356 14.31 -1.05 -2.50
CA GLY A 356 13.41 -1.97 -1.79
C GLY A 356 14.06 -3.31 -1.45
N ALA A 357 15.38 -3.32 -1.23
CA ALA A 357 16.11 -4.52 -0.82
C ALA A 357 15.70 -4.97 0.59
N SER A 358 15.79 -6.27 0.82
CA SER A 358 15.60 -6.91 2.13
C SER A 358 16.91 -7.18 2.85
N ASP A 359 17.95 -7.57 2.10
CA ASP A 359 19.30 -7.79 2.61
C ASP A 359 20.33 -7.16 1.67
N ILE A 360 21.43 -6.67 2.24
CA ILE A 360 22.63 -6.18 1.55
C ILE A 360 23.73 -7.21 1.82
N HIS A 361 24.37 -7.69 0.76
CA HIS A 361 25.48 -8.64 0.82
C HIS A 361 26.77 -7.97 0.33
N ILE A 362 27.80 -7.98 1.16
CA ILE A 362 29.14 -7.47 0.86
C ILE A 362 30.10 -8.67 0.95
N GLU A 363 30.60 -9.10 -0.19
CA GLU A 363 31.24 -10.40 -0.36
C GLU A 363 32.64 -10.25 -0.97
N PRO A 364 33.71 -10.48 -0.20
CA PRO A 364 35.06 -10.45 -0.74
C PRO A 364 35.31 -11.70 -1.61
N GLN A 365 35.77 -11.47 -2.83
CA GLN A 365 36.23 -12.50 -3.77
C GLN A 365 37.76 -12.46 -3.87
N GLU A 366 38.33 -13.37 -4.67
CA GLU A 366 39.77 -13.48 -4.82
C GLU A 366 40.43 -12.17 -5.32
N LYS A 367 39.78 -11.46 -6.26
CA LYS A 367 40.34 -10.28 -6.96
C LYS A 367 39.56 -8.98 -6.74
N GLU A 368 38.35 -9.06 -6.21
CA GLU A 368 37.40 -7.94 -6.13
C GLU A 368 36.49 -8.08 -4.91
N LEU A 369 35.73 -7.04 -4.62
CA LEU A 369 34.64 -7.03 -3.66
C LEU A 369 33.32 -6.92 -4.43
N MET A 370 32.39 -7.83 -4.16
CA MET A 370 31.07 -7.84 -4.78
C MET A 370 30.00 -7.35 -3.80
N VAL A 371 29.15 -6.42 -4.24
CA VAL A 371 27.97 -5.98 -3.50
C VAL A 371 26.71 -6.46 -4.22
N ARG A 372 25.85 -7.18 -3.50
CA ARG A 372 24.57 -7.69 -4.01
C ARG A 372 23.42 -7.29 -3.10
N TYR A 373 22.26 -7.01 -3.67
CA TYR A 373 21.04 -6.78 -2.91
C TYR A 373 20.08 -7.94 -3.08
N ARG A 374 19.39 -8.32 -2.01
CA ARG A 374 18.24 -9.21 -2.10
C ARG A 374 16.97 -8.42 -2.32
N ILE A 375 16.50 -8.35 -3.57
CA ILE A 375 15.26 -7.66 -3.94
C ILE A 375 14.23 -8.72 -4.34
N ASP A 376 13.06 -8.68 -3.70
CA ASP A 376 11.97 -9.64 -3.92
C ASP A 376 12.42 -11.13 -3.86
N GLY A 377 13.38 -11.43 -2.97
CA GLY A 377 13.90 -12.78 -2.73
C GLY A 377 15.13 -13.16 -3.58
N MET A 378 15.41 -12.42 -4.66
CA MET A 378 16.54 -12.68 -5.55
C MET A 378 17.76 -11.84 -5.20
N CYS A 379 18.94 -12.44 -5.21
CA CYS A 379 20.21 -11.71 -5.13
C CYS A 379 20.54 -11.11 -6.51
N ILE A 380 20.67 -9.79 -6.57
CA ILE A 380 21.01 -9.05 -7.78
C ILE A 380 22.37 -8.38 -7.52
N GLU A 381 23.32 -8.60 -8.43
CA GLU A 381 24.61 -7.91 -8.40
C GLU A 381 24.42 -6.42 -8.70
N LYS A 382 25.02 -5.56 -7.88
CA LYS A 382 24.86 -4.12 -7.97
C LYS A 382 26.15 -3.39 -8.26
N LEU A 383 27.24 -3.82 -7.64
CA LEU A 383 28.51 -3.11 -7.71
C LEU A 383 29.67 -4.10 -7.53
N ARG A 384 30.76 -3.84 -8.26
CA ARG A 384 32.07 -4.47 -8.06
C ARG A 384 33.08 -3.40 -7.69
N LEU A 385 33.91 -3.68 -6.69
CA LEU A 385 34.90 -2.77 -6.15
C LEU A 385 36.28 -3.44 -6.10
N PRO A 386 37.39 -2.69 -6.15
CA PRO A 386 38.72 -3.25 -5.95
C PRO A 386 38.87 -3.93 -4.59
N LYS A 387 39.65 -5.01 -4.53
CA LYS A 387 39.86 -5.82 -3.30
C LYS A 387 40.42 -5.01 -2.13
N GLN A 388 41.19 -3.97 -2.43
CA GLN A 388 41.80 -3.06 -1.44
C GLN A 388 40.75 -2.39 -0.54
N VAL A 389 39.51 -2.22 -1.03
CA VAL A 389 38.43 -1.56 -0.31
C VAL A 389 37.83 -2.44 0.80
N VAL A 390 38.01 -3.77 0.74
CA VAL A 390 37.40 -4.75 1.67
C VAL A 390 37.67 -4.38 3.13
N GLY A 391 38.94 -4.14 3.48
CA GLY A 391 39.34 -3.87 4.87
C GLY A 391 38.69 -2.61 5.43
N ALA A 392 38.72 -1.51 4.67
CA ALA A 392 38.13 -0.24 5.08
C ALA A 392 36.60 -0.30 5.17
N MET A 393 35.94 -1.02 4.25
CA MET A 393 34.48 -1.18 4.25
C MET A 393 34.00 -2.01 5.46
N VAL A 394 34.66 -3.14 5.74
CA VAL A 394 34.32 -3.98 6.89
C VAL A 394 34.58 -3.23 8.20
N ALA A 395 35.71 -2.53 8.33
CA ALA A 395 36.01 -1.74 9.51
C ALA A 395 34.95 -0.66 9.76
N ARG A 396 34.55 0.08 8.71
CA ARG A 396 33.50 1.10 8.82
C ARG A 396 32.17 0.49 9.29
N LEU A 397 31.77 -0.65 8.73
CA LEU A 397 30.53 -1.32 9.13
C LEU A 397 30.58 -1.82 10.57
N LYS A 398 31.72 -2.38 11.03
CA LYS A 398 31.92 -2.79 12.42
C LYS A 398 31.85 -1.62 13.39
N ILE A 399 32.44 -0.47 13.05
CA ILE A 399 32.31 0.78 13.83
C ILE A 399 30.83 1.17 13.96
N MET A 400 30.08 1.18 12.86
CA MET A 400 28.67 1.61 12.86
C MET A 400 27.76 0.77 13.78
N CYS A 401 28.15 -0.47 14.09
CA CYS A 401 27.43 -1.39 14.97
C CYS A 401 28.20 -1.78 16.26
N ASN A 402 29.27 -1.05 16.60
CA ASN A 402 30.07 -1.25 17.81
C ASN A 402 30.63 -2.68 17.97
N LEU A 403 31.15 -3.25 16.86
CA LEU A 403 31.81 -4.55 16.82
C LEU A 403 33.33 -4.42 16.90
N ASP A 404 34.01 -5.51 17.31
CA ASP A 404 35.46 -5.54 17.42
C ASP A 404 36.11 -5.62 16.02
N ILE A 405 36.79 -4.55 15.64
CA ILE A 405 37.49 -4.39 14.36
C ILE A 405 38.75 -5.26 14.28
N SER A 406 39.37 -5.54 15.43
CA SER A 406 40.59 -6.32 15.55
C SER A 406 40.31 -7.82 15.40
N GLU A 407 39.15 -8.28 15.86
CA GLU A 407 38.72 -9.67 15.68
C GLU A 407 38.12 -9.88 14.29
N ARG A 408 38.77 -10.73 13.49
CA ARG A 408 38.37 -11.05 12.11
C ARG A 408 38.22 -12.54 11.84
N ARG A 409 38.42 -13.38 12.86
CA ARG A 409 38.49 -14.84 12.77
C ARG A 409 37.24 -15.52 13.31
N LEU A 410 36.37 -14.77 13.98
CA LEU A 410 35.12 -15.26 14.55
C LEU A 410 33.93 -14.48 13.97
N PRO A 411 32.76 -15.13 13.79
CA PRO A 411 31.53 -14.43 13.45
C PRO A 411 31.16 -13.38 14.52
N GLN A 412 30.56 -12.27 14.10
CA GLN A 412 30.06 -11.22 14.98
C GLN A 412 28.70 -10.71 14.49
N ASP A 413 27.83 -10.35 15.43
CA ASP A 413 26.48 -9.85 15.17
C ASP A 413 26.28 -8.48 15.82
N GLY A 414 25.77 -7.51 15.06
CA GLY A 414 25.59 -6.13 15.50
C GLY A 414 24.29 -5.50 14.98
N ARG A 415 24.00 -4.29 15.47
CA ARG A 415 22.85 -3.48 15.03
C ARG A 415 23.31 -2.08 14.66
N ILE A 416 22.87 -1.59 13.50
CA ILE A 416 23.06 -0.21 13.08
C ILE A 416 21.71 0.49 13.14
N VAL A 417 21.62 1.62 13.85
CA VAL A 417 20.48 2.55 13.75
C VAL A 417 20.83 3.57 12.66
N PHE A 418 20.38 3.33 11.43
CA PHE A 418 20.90 4.03 10.24
C PHE A 418 20.53 5.51 10.19
N LYS A 419 19.43 5.91 10.87
CA LYS A 419 19.04 7.32 11.02
C LYS A 419 20.17 8.24 11.51
N LYS A 420 21.12 7.68 12.27
CA LYS A 420 22.30 8.41 12.79
C LYS A 420 23.36 8.72 11.72
N TYR A 421 23.31 8.04 10.58
CA TYR A 421 24.35 8.04 9.55
C TYR A 421 23.88 8.60 8.20
N THR A 422 22.62 9.03 8.08
CA THR A 422 22.05 9.61 6.87
C THR A 422 21.32 10.92 7.15
N LYS A 423 21.46 11.87 6.22
CA LYS A 423 20.75 13.16 6.25
C LYS A 423 19.37 13.08 5.56
N LYS A 424 19.05 11.95 4.90
CA LYS A 424 17.82 11.74 4.11
C LYS A 424 16.61 11.28 4.93
N ASN A 425 16.67 11.39 6.27
CA ASN A 425 15.63 10.95 7.20
C ASN A 425 15.16 9.49 6.99
N ILE A 426 16.07 8.61 6.59
CA ILE A 426 15.79 7.17 6.45
C ILE A 426 15.88 6.53 7.83
N ASP A 427 14.73 6.21 8.42
CA ASP A 427 14.60 5.62 9.76
C ASP A 427 14.51 4.09 9.70
N ILE A 428 15.65 3.48 9.36
CA ILE A 428 15.80 2.02 9.32
C ILE A 428 16.81 1.55 10.36
N ASP A 429 16.60 0.33 10.84
CA ASP A 429 17.62 -0.43 11.56
C ASP A 429 18.19 -1.51 10.67
N LEU A 430 19.49 -1.76 10.78
CA LEU A 430 20.16 -2.87 10.11
C LEU A 430 20.62 -3.88 11.13
N ARG A 431 20.33 -5.16 10.89
CA ARG A 431 20.99 -6.27 11.59
C ARG A 431 22.19 -6.71 10.77
N VAL A 432 23.36 -6.63 11.37
CA VAL A 432 24.63 -6.90 10.71
C VAL A 432 25.17 -8.21 11.22
N ALA A 433 25.50 -9.11 10.30
CA ALA A 433 26.29 -10.30 10.60
C ALA A 433 27.59 -10.25 9.80
N THR A 434 28.72 -10.42 10.47
CA THR A 434 30.04 -10.52 9.85
C THR A 434 30.60 -11.91 10.08
N GLY A 435 31.33 -12.47 9.12
CA GLY A 435 32.01 -13.75 9.31
C GLY A 435 33.21 -13.96 8.38
N PRO A 436 34.25 -14.68 8.84
CA PRO A 436 35.45 -14.95 8.07
C PRO A 436 35.16 -15.84 6.85
N MET A 437 35.61 -15.42 5.68
CA MET A 437 35.63 -16.20 4.43
C MET A 437 37.06 -16.32 3.91
N ASN A 438 37.28 -17.12 2.86
CA ASN A 438 38.61 -17.37 2.27
C ASN A 438 39.37 -16.10 1.84
N HIS A 439 38.66 -15.02 1.50
CA HIS A 439 39.26 -13.80 0.93
C HIS A 439 39.00 -12.53 1.76
N GLY A 440 38.54 -12.69 3.01
CA GLY A 440 38.21 -11.59 3.91
C GLY A 440 36.91 -11.84 4.65
N GLU A 441 36.43 -10.86 5.38
CA GLU A 441 35.15 -10.98 6.10
C GLU A 441 33.98 -10.65 5.17
N LYS A 442 32.99 -11.53 5.13
CA LYS A 442 31.70 -11.25 4.50
C LYS A 442 30.82 -10.51 5.49
N VAL A 443 30.11 -9.50 5.00
CA VAL A 443 29.10 -8.77 5.77
C VAL A 443 27.73 -8.95 5.12
N VAL A 444 26.73 -9.26 5.94
CA VAL A 444 25.32 -9.27 5.53
C VAL A 444 24.56 -8.32 6.44
N MET A 445 23.77 -7.42 5.84
CA MET A 445 22.93 -6.49 6.56
C MET A 445 21.48 -6.70 6.18
N ARG A 446 20.62 -7.06 7.13
CA ARG A 446 19.17 -7.12 6.93
C ARG A 446 18.54 -5.77 7.24
N ILE A 447 17.75 -5.24 6.31
CA ILE A 447 17.05 -3.97 6.43
C ILE A 447 15.74 -4.17 7.18
N LEU A 448 15.59 -3.52 8.33
CA LEU A 448 14.37 -3.45 9.13
C LEU A 448 13.85 -2.01 9.10
N ASP A 449 12.77 -1.83 8.35
CA ASP A 449 12.12 -0.53 8.17
C ASP A 449 11.06 -0.33 9.27
N LYS A 450 11.33 0.60 10.20
CA LYS A 450 10.42 0.88 11.33
C LYS A 450 9.12 1.55 10.91
N GLN A 451 9.09 2.20 9.75
CA GLN A 451 7.95 2.97 9.28
C GLN A 451 7.02 2.17 8.37
N LYS A 452 7.42 0.96 7.97
CA LYS A 452 6.60 0.11 7.12
C LYS A 452 5.40 -0.43 7.90
N SER A 453 4.23 0.14 7.64
CA SER A 453 2.97 -0.44 8.11
C SER A 453 2.79 -1.84 7.53
N THR A 454 2.31 -2.78 8.35
CA THR A 454 1.85 -4.09 7.89
C THR A 454 0.85 -3.92 6.75
N LEU A 455 0.92 -4.77 5.74
CA LEU A 455 -0.10 -4.76 4.69
C LEU A 455 -1.44 -5.22 5.28
N PRO A 456 -2.59 -4.66 4.87
CA PRO A 456 -3.87 -5.24 5.22
C PRO A 456 -3.95 -6.69 4.76
N LEU A 457 -4.58 -7.57 5.56
CA LEU A 457 -4.69 -8.99 5.28
C LEU A 457 -5.18 -9.31 3.83
N PRO A 458 -6.17 -8.59 3.24
CA PRO A 458 -6.59 -8.81 1.85
C PRO A 458 -5.51 -8.53 0.79
N ALA A 459 -4.51 -7.69 1.10
CA ALA A 459 -3.45 -7.33 0.16
C ALA A 459 -2.37 -8.42 0.02
N LEU A 460 -2.37 -9.44 0.90
CA LEU A 460 -1.35 -10.50 0.93
C LEU A 460 -1.54 -11.57 -0.15
N GLY A 461 -2.68 -11.60 -0.83
CA GLY A 461 -2.94 -12.50 -1.95
C GLY A 461 -3.73 -13.75 -1.59
N PHE A 462 -4.44 -13.76 -0.46
CA PHE A 462 -5.50 -14.75 -0.22
C PHE A 462 -6.52 -14.72 -1.36
N SER A 463 -7.05 -15.90 -1.73
CA SER A 463 -8.31 -15.95 -2.48
C SER A 463 -9.44 -15.47 -1.58
N ASP A 464 -10.55 -14.98 -2.15
CA ASP A 464 -11.68 -14.51 -1.34
C ASP A 464 -12.20 -15.59 -0.39
N GLU A 465 -12.22 -16.84 -0.86
CA GLU A 465 -12.59 -18.01 -0.06
C GLU A 465 -11.61 -18.26 1.10
N ASN A 466 -10.29 -18.32 0.83
CA ASN A 466 -9.31 -18.53 1.89
C ASN A 466 -9.26 -17.35 2.87
N LEU A 467 -9.47 -16.13 2.38
CA LEU A 467 -9.51 -14.94 3.22
C LEU A 467 -10.66 -15.02 4.23
N GLN A 468 -11.86 -15.41 3.76
CA GLN A 468 -13.00 -15.58 4.65
C GLN A 468 -12.76 -16.71 5.66
N LYS A 469 -12.33 -17.90 5.20
CA LYS A 469 -12.00 -19.01 6.09
C LYS A 469 -10.96 -18.63 7.15
N TYR A 470 -9.91 -17.91 6.75
CA TYR A 470 -8.85 -17.49 7.66
C TYR A 470 -9.34 -16.42 8.66
N ARG A 471 -10.22 -15.52 8.25
CA ARG A 471 -10.91 -14.57 9.15
C ARG A 471 -11.75 -15.26 10.21
N ASP A 472 -12.44 -16.33 9.82
CA ASP A 472 -13.24 -17.12 10.74
C ASP A 472 -12.34 -17.88 11.75
N CYS A 473 -11.13 -18.27 11.34
CA CYS A 473 -10.13 -18.88 12.22
C CYS A 473 -9.55 -17.90 13.23
N ILE A 474 -9.10 -16.72 12.81
CA ILE A 474 -8.42 -15.76 13.71
C ILE A 474 -9.37 -15.09 14.72
N ARG A 475 -10.69 -15.26 14.54
CA ARG A 475 -11.73 -14.80 15.47
C ARG A 475 -12.23 -15.92 16.40
N GLN A 476 -11.65 -17.11 16.33
CA GLN A 476 -11.97 -18.16 17.30
C GLN A 476 -11.53 -17.71 18.70
N PRO A 477 -12.31 -18.05 19.75
CA PRO A 477 -11.97 -17.67 21.12
C PRO A 477 -10.71 -18.38 21.62
N TYR A 478 -10.43 -19.59 21.12
CA TYR A 478 -9.26 -20.36 21.50
C TYR A 478 -8.86 -21.35 20.41
N GLY A 479 -7.71 -21.98 20.60
CA GLY A 479 -7.16 -23.00 19.71
C GLY A 479 -5.87 -22.54 19.04
N MET A 480 -5.32 -23.37 18.16
CA MET A 480 -3.98 -23.22 17.61
C MET A 480 -4.03 -22.94 16.10
N ILE A 481 -3.48 -21.81 15.69
CA ILE A 481 -3.28 -21.41 14.29
C ILE A 481 -1.78 -21.48 13.97
N LEU A 482 -1.43 -22.28 12.98
CA LEU A 482 -0.03 -22.49 12.59
C LEU A 482 0.22 -21.97 11.18
N HIS A 483 1.29 -21.20 11.03
CA HIS A 483 1.82 -20.82 9.71
C HIS A 483 3.05 -21.63 9.39
N CYS A 484 3.10 -22.24 8.21
CA CYS A 484 4.27 -22.99 7.78
C CYS A 484 4.83 -22.56 6.42
N GLY A 485 6.10 -22.91 6.20
CA GLY A 485 6.84 -22.59 4.99
C GLY A 485 8.30 -22.21 5.25
N PRO A 486 9.11 -22.08 4.20
CA PRO A 486 10.53 -21.74 4.33
C PRO A 486 10.75 -20.31 4.83
N THR A 487 12.00 -19.98 5.14
CA THR A 487 12.39 -18.60 5.44
C THR A 487 12.07 -17.69 4.25
N GLY A 488 11.56 -16.48 4.53
CA GLY A 488 11.18 -15.52 3.47
C GLY A 488 9.84 -15.81 2.79
N SER A 489 9.06 -16.79 3.25
CA SER A 489 7.73 -17.07 2.70
C SER A 489 6.63 -16.09 3.13
N GLY A 490 6.95 -15.13 4.00
CA GLY A 490 6.02 -14.08 4.44
C GLY A 490 5.13 -14.43 5.64
N LYS A 491 5.39 -15.54 6.36
CA LYS A 491 4.63 -15.97 7.56
C LYS A 491 4.45 -14.84 8.56
N SER A 492 5.54 -14.22 9.01
CA SER A 492 5.49 -13.15 10.03
C SER A 492 4.66 -11.96 9.57
N MET A 493 4.74 -11.57 8.29
CA MET A 493 3.90 -10.51 7.73
C MET A 493 2.42 -10.91 7.81
N THR A 494 2.06 -12.13 7.42
CA THR A 494 0.67 -12.60 7.49
C THR A 494 0.15 -12.68 8.91
N LEU A 495 0.97 -13.15 9.85
CA LEU A 495 0.62 -13.17 11.28
C LEU A 495 0.41 -11.78 11.83
N TYR A 496 1.31 -10.84 11.53
CA TYR A 496 1.19 -9.46 11.98
C TYR A 496 -0.06 -8.78 11.39
N SER A 497 -0.36 -9.01 10.11
CA SER A 497 -1.60 -8.53 9.48
C SER A 497 -2.86 -9.13 10.11
N ALA A 498 -2.81 -10.40 10.53
CA ALA A 498 -3.92 -11.07 11.20
C ALA A 498 -4.13 -10.49 12.61
N LEU A 499 -3.06 -10.36 13.40
CA LEU A 499 -3.10 -9.73 14.72
C LEU A 499 -3.61 -8.30 14.62
N GLY A 500 -3.15 -7.53 13.62
CA GLY A 500 -3.64 -6.17 13.38
C GLY A 500 -5.14 -6.10 13.03
N GLU A 501 -5.73 -7.14 12.43
CA GLU A 501 -7.16 -7.18 12.12
C GLU A 501 -8.03 -7.44 13.38
N ILE A 502 -7.49 -8.14 14.38
CA ILE A 502 -8.17 -8.42 15.67
C ILE A 502 -7.69 -7.54 16.82
N ASN A 503 -6.81 -6.56 16.54
CA ASN A 503 -6.25 -5.68 17.54
C ASN A 503 -7.28 -4.62 17.97
N THR A 504 -8.05 -4.97 18.99
CA THR A 504 -9.03 -4.10 19.63
C THR A 504 -8.74 -3.99 21.14
N PRO A 505 -9.11 -2.88 21.81
CA PRO A 505 -8.76 -2.66 23.22
C PRO A 505 -9.32 -3.70 24.21
N ASP A 506 -10.29 -4.51 23.79
CA ASP A 506 -10.93 -5.59 24.53
C ASP A 506 -10.22 -6.95 24.37
N ILE A 507 -9.17 -7.04 23.57
CA ILE A 507 -8.40 -8.27 23.33
C ILE A 507 -6.94 -8.07 23.77
N ASN A 508 -6.49 -8.81 24.77
CA ASN A 508 -5.12 -8.78 25.27
C ASN A 508 -4.21 -9.68 24.41
N ILE A 509 -3.43 -9.06 23.53
CA ILE A 509 -2.50 -9.75 22.61
C ILE A 509 -1.07 -9.67 23.15
N GLN A 510 -0.42 -10.83 23.28
CA GLN A 510 0.98 -10.95 23.73
C GLN A 510 1.82 -11.75 22.73
N THR A 511 3.03 -11.27 22.40
CA THR A 511 3.91 -11.94 21.42
C THR A 511 5.31 -12.20 21.95
N ALA A 512 5.79 -13.44 21.85
CA ALA A 512 7.18 -13.82 22.13
C ALA A 512 7.91 -14.03 20.80
N GLU A 513 8.96 -13.25 20.54
CA GLU A 513 9.60 -13.19 19.21
C GLU A 513 11.14 -13.17 19.28
N ASP A 514 11.81 -13.83 18.33
CA ASP A 514 13.29 -13.91 18.26
C ASP A 514 13.77 -13.65 16.82
N PRO A 515 13.75 -12.39 16.34
CA PRO A 515 13.41 -11.16 17.06
C PRO A 515 12.01 -10.60 16.77
N ILE A 516 11.68 -9.46 17.41
CA ILE A 516 10.59 -8.58 16.95
C ILE A 516 11.01 -7.93 15.61
N GLU A 517 10.18 -8.12 14.58
CA GLU A 517 10.42 -7.61 13.22
C GLU A 517 9.94 -6.16 13.05
N TYR A 518 8.74 -5.86 13.59
CA TYR A 518 8.12 -4.53 13.58
C TYR A 518 7.37 -4.29 14.89
N THR A 519 7.32 -3.03 15.33
CA THR A 519 6.51 -2.66 16.50
C THR A 519 5.05 -2.44 16.09
N LEU A 520 4.14 -3.15 16.73
CA LEU A 520 2.71 -3.06 16.50
C LEU A 520 2.05 -2.30 17.66
N GLY A 521 1.45 -1.14 17.37
CA GLY A 521 0.72 -0.38 18.38
C GLY A 521 -0.45 -1.18 18.95
N GLY A 522 -0.61 -1.19 20.27
CA GLY A 522 -1.68 -1.94 20.96
C GLY A 522 -1.35 -3.40 21.29
N ILE A 523 -0.18 -3.91 20.88
CA ILE A 523 0.23 -5.30 21.10
C ILE A 523 1.45 -5.36 22.03
N ASN A 524 1.42 -6.26 23.01
CA ASN A 524 2.52 -6.45 23.97
C ASN A 524 3.57 -7.41 23.41
N GLN A 525 4.68 -6.88 22.88
CA GLN A 525 5.72 -7.68 22.23
C GLN A 525 6.96 -7.87 23.12
N MET A 526 7.38 -9.12 23.31
CA MET A 526 8.57 -9.53 24.06
C MET A 526 9.63 -10.10 23.11
N GLN A 527 10.81 -9.50 23.12
CA GLN A 527 11.96 -10.06 22.40
C GLN A 527 12.66 -11.11 23.27
N MET A 528 12.93 -12.28 22.71
CA MET A 528 13.68 -13.33 23.39
C MET A 528 15.12 -12.89 23.64
N ASN A 529 15.68 -13.36 24.75
CA ASN A 529 17.07 -13.10 25.11
C ASN A 529 17.68 -14.35 25.74
N ARG A 530 18.34 -15.14 24.90
CA ARG A 530 18.95 -16.41 25.30
C ARG A 530 20.08 -16.23 26.32
N GLN A 531 20.78 -15.09 26.31
CA GLN A 531 21.91 -14.82 27.21
C GLN A 531 21.47 -14.75 28.68
N ILE A 532 20.26 -14.28 28.95
CA ILE A 532 19.68 -14.20 30.30
C ILE A 532 18.70 -15.35 30.59
N GLY A 533 18.61 -16.35 29.70
CA GLY A 533 17.68 -17.47 29.82
C GLY A 533 16.21 -17.10 29.60
N LEU A 534 15.92 -16.04 28.83
CA LEU A 534 14.57 -15.69 28.37
C LEU A 534 14.29 -16.40 27.03
N THR A 535 13.78 -17.63 27.11
CA THR A 535 13.43 -18.51 25.98
C THR A 535 11.93 -18.46 25.66
N PHE A 536 11.51 -19.02 24.51
CA PHE A 536 10.09 -19.10 24.13
C PHE A 536 9.25 -19.83 25.18
N ALA A 537 9.68 -21.02 25.64
CA ALA A 537 8.98 -21.76 26.69
C ALA A 537 8.83 -20.95 27.99
N ARG A 538 9.85 -20.17 28.38
CA ARG A 538 9.78 -19.32 29.58
C ARG A 538 8.83 -18.14 29.39
N ALA A 539 8.86 -17.50 28.22
CA ALA A 539 7.95 -16.41 27.87
C ALA A 539 6.50 -16.89 27.83
N LEU A 540 6.24 -18.04 27.20
CA LEU A 540 4.91 -18.61 27.09
C LEU A 540 4.31 -18.97 28.47
N ARG A 541 5.11 -19.56 29.37
CA ARG A 541 4.69 -19.76 30.77
C ARG A 541 4.43 -18.46 31.51
N CYS A 542 5.11 -17.37 31.15
CA CYS A 542 4.85 -16.05 31.72
C CYS A 542 3.49 -15.53 31.25
N TYR A 543 3.21 -15.63 29.95
CA TYR A 543 1.97 -15.20 29.34
C TYR A 543 0.75 -15.87 29.92
N LEU A 544 0.79 -17.17 30.21
CA LEU A 544 -0.33 -17.85 30.89
C LEU A 544 -0.69 -17.27 32.27
N ARG A 545 0.15 -16.40 32.87
CA ARG A 545 -0.13 -15.66 34.11
C ARG A 545 -0.40 -14.17 33.90
N MET A 546 -0.43 -13.72 32.66
CA MET A 546 -0.64 -12.32 32.27
C MET A 546 -2.01 -12.09 31.63
N ASP A 547 -2.95 -13.02 31.83
CA ASP A 547 -4.34 -12.95 31.36
C ASP A 547 -4.49 -12.63 29.84
N PRO A 548 -3.79 -13.34 28.94
CA PRO A 548 -3.86 -13.08 27.50
C PRO A 548 -5.14 -13.68 26.91
N ASP A 549 -5.63 -13.08 25.83
CA ASP A 549 -6.64 -13.70 24.96
C ASP A 549 -5.96 -14.39 23.78
N VAL A 550 -4.95 -13.72 23.21
CA VAL A 550 -4.20 -14.17 22.03
C VAL A 550 -2.71 -14.20 22.35
N ILE A 551 -2.06 -15.31 22.05
CA ILE A 551 -0.62 -15.49 22.24
C ILE A 551 0.04 -15.81 20.90
N LEU A 552 0.98 -14.97 20.47
CA LEU A 552 1.88 -15.30 19.36
C LEU A 552 3.21 -15.83 19.91
N VAL A 553 3.61 -17.00 19.43
CA VAL A 553 4.98 -17.51 19.60
C VAL A 553 5.66 -17.46 18.24
N GLY A 554 6.81 -16.80 18.13
CA GLY A 554 7.48 -16.56 16.86
C GLY A 554 7.67 -17.85 16.05
N GLU A 555 8.04 -18.94 16.73
CA GLU A 555 8.18 -20.27 16.14
C GLU A 555 8.14 -21.37 17.21
N ILE A 556 7.71 -22.57 16.84
CA ILE A 556 7.83 -23.78 17.66
C ILE A 556 8.97 -24.64 17.10
N ARG A 557 10.05 -24.80 17.89
CA ARG A 557 11.25 -25.55 17.49
C ARG A 557 11.49 -26.84 18.27
N ASP A 558 10.98 -26.90 19.49
CA ASP A 558 11.26 -27.95 20.46
C ASP A 558 9.98 -28.45 21.14
N GLU A 559 10.08 -29.65 21.70
CA GLU A 559 9.01 -30.34 22.44
C GLU A 559 8.45 -29.49 23.58
N GLU A 560 9.31 -28.81 24.34
CA GLU A 560 8.91 -28.01 25.48
C GLU A 560 7.97 -26.86 25.06
N THR A 561 8.38 -26.09 24.04
CA THR A 561 7.57 -25.00 23.51
C THR A 561 6.29 -25.52 22.87
N ALA A 562 6.36 -26.66 22.15
CA ALA A 562 5.20 -27.28 21.52
C ALA A 562 4.15 -27.75 22.54
N GLY A 563 4.59 -28.41 23.62
CA GLY A 563 3.71 -28.89 24.68
C GLY A 563 2.95 -27.75 25.35
N ILE A 564 3.65 -26.69 25.77
CA ILE A 564 3.03 -25.54 26.43
C ILE A 564 2.10 -24.78 25.45
N ALA A 565 2.47 -24.70 24.17
CA ALA A 565 1.66 -24.10 23.12
C ALA A 565 0.29 -24.80 22.98
N VAL A 566 0.32 -26.12 22.93
CA VAL A 566 -0.88 -26.95 22.82
C VAL A 566 -1.73 -26.89 24.09
N GLU A 567 -1.10 -26.93 25.27
CA GLU A 567 -1.81 -26.71 26.54
C GLU A 567 -2.51 -25.35 26.56
N ALA A 568 -1.80 -24.26 26.19
CA ALA A 568 -2.38 -22.92 26.13
C ALA A 568 -3.61 -22.85 25.21
N ALA A 569 -3.52 -23.48 24.04
CA ALA A 569 -4.61 -23.55 23.07
C ALA A 569 -5.83 -24.33 23.61
N LEU A 570 -5.62 -25.39 24.40
CA LEU A 570 -6.68 -26.17 25.03
C LEU A 570 -7.30 -25.47 26.25
N THR A 571 -6.55 -24.58 26.92
CA THR A 571 -7.01 -23.86 28.11
C THR A 571 -7.64 -22.51 27.79
N GLY A 572 -8.19 -22.32 26.59
CA GLY A 572 -8.99 -21.14 26.26
C GLY A 572 -8.23 -19.95 25.68
N HIS A 573 -7.00 -20.12 25.19
CA HIS A 573 -6.25 -19.07 24.51
C HIS A 573 -6.19 -19.32 23.00
N LEU A 574 -6.19 -18.25 22.20
CA LEU A 574 -5.88 -18.36 20.77
C LEU A 574 -4.36 -18.30 20.59
N LEU A 575 -3.74 -19.45 20.34
CA LEU A 575 -2.30 -19.54 20.09
C LEU A 575 -2.01 -19.43 18.59
N VAL A 576 -1.08 -18.56 18.23
CA VAL A 576 -0.61 -18.36 16.86
C VAL A 576 0.89 -18.59 16.79
N SER A 577 1.36 -19.44 15.87
CA SER A 577 2.80 -19.73 15.77
C SER A 577 3.25 -20.09 14.36
N THR A 578 4.57 -20.25 14.19
CA THR A 578 5.17 -20.70 12.92
C THR A 578 5.98 -21.99 13.04
N LEU A 579 5.99 -22.77 11.95
CA LEU A 579 6.85 -23.94 11.77
C LEU A 579 7.52 -23.91 10.38
N HIS A 580 8.58 -24.69 10.23
CA HIS A 580 9.32 -24.84 8.97
C HIS A 580 9.05 -26.18 8.30
N THR A 581 7.81 -26.39 7.87
CA THR A 581 7.40 -27.54 7.03
C THR A 581 7.12 -27.10 5.59
N ASN A 582 7.02 -28.07 4.68
CA ASN A 582 6.86 -27.81 3.25
C ASN A 582 5.41 -27.52 2.82
N ASP A 583 4.44 -28.07 3.57
CA ASP A 583 3.01 -28.01 3.32
C ASP A 583 2.23 -28.08 4.65
N ALA A 584 0.92 -27.85 4.59
CA ALA A 584 0.07 -27.78 5.77
C ALA A 584 -0.07 -29.15 6.47
N PRO A 585 -0.36 -30.27 5.76
CA PRO A 585 -0.51 -31.59 6.39
C PRO A 585 0.75 -32.08 7.10
N SER A 586 1.95 -31.84 6.55
CA SER A 586 3.23 -32.23 7.17
C SER A 586 3.47 -31.55 8.52
N THR A 587 2.78 -30.44 8.80
CA THR A 587 2.88 -29.72 10.07
C THR A 587 2.30 -30.54 11.23
N VAL A 588 1.25 -31.33 10.98
CA VAL A 588 0.67 -32.24 11.99
C VAL A 588 1.68 -33.32 12.35
N ALA A 589 2.25 -33.99 11.33
CA ALA A 589 3.28 -35.00 11.54
C ALA A 589 4.49 -34.43 12.29
N ARG A 590 4.90 -33.20 11.96
CA ARG A 590 6.03 -32.53 12.62
C ARG A 590 5.79 -32.29 14.11
N LEU A 591 4.57 -31.96 14.53
CA LEU A 591 4.23 -31.83 15.96
C LEU A 591 4.26 -33.19 16.66
N GLY A 592 3.78 -34.25 16.01
CA GLY A 592 3.89 -35.62 16.53
C GLY A 592 5.34 -36.07 16.71
N GLU A 593 6.22 -35.79 15.73
CA GLU A 593 7.66 -36.03 15.84
C GLU A 593 8.34 -35.28 16.99
N MET A 594 7.79 -34.12 17.38
CA MET A 594 8.25 -33.34 18.53
C MET A 594 7.75 -33.90 19.87
N GLY A 595 6.98 -34.99 19.89
CA GLY A 595 6.47 -35.60 21.12
C GLY A 595 5.10 -35.07 21.58
N VAL A 596 4.40 -34.29 20.74
CA VAL A 596 3.04 -33.85 21.06
C VAL A 596 2.05 -34.98 20.75
N GLU A 597 1.28 -35.39 21.75
CA GLU A 597 0.23 -36.40 21.61
C GLU A 597 -0.81 -36.01 20.55
N VAL A 598 -1.13 -36.96 19.68
CA VAL A 598 -1.94 -36.77 18.46
C VAL A 598 -3.35 -36.26 18.78
N PHE A 599 -3.94 -36.75 19.88
CA PHE A 599 -5.21 -36.27 20.39
C PHE A 599 -5.18 -34.78 20.77
N ASN A 600 -4.09 -34.31 21.38
CA ASN A 600 -3.97 -32.91 21.76
C ASN A 600 -3.77 -32.02 20.53
N ILE A 601 -3.05 -32.50 19.51
CA ILE A 601 -2.92 -31.80 18.23
C ILE A 601 -4.29 -31.63 17.59
N SER A 602 -5.06 -32.71 17.43
CA SER A 602 -6.35 -32.67 16.74
C SER A 602 -7.39 -31.83 17.48
N ALA A 603 -7.40 -31.88 18.83
CA ALA A 603 -8.32 -31.11 19.66
C ALA A 603 -7.98 -29.61 19.74
N SER A 604 -6.70 -29.24 19.64
CA SER A 604 -6.27 -27.84 19.73
C SER A 604 -6.22 -27.12 18.38
N LEU A 605 -6.02 -27.83 17.27
CA LEU A 605 -5.77 -27.23 15.97
C LEU A 605 -7.03 -26.55 15.37
N VAL A 606 -6.91 -25.26 15.04
CA VAL A 606 -7.92 -24.49 14.31
C VAL A 606 -7.63 -24.54 12.81
N CYS A 607 -6.41 -24.17 12.41
CA CYS A 607 -5.96 -24.29 11.03
C CYS A 607 -4.44 -24.28 10.91
N VAL A 608 -3.95 -24.82 9.79
CA VAL A 608 -2.57 -24.66 9.32
C VAL A 608 -2.61 -23.93 7.98
N CYS A 609 -1.84 -22.85 7.86
CA CYS A 609 -1.65 -22.12 6.61
C CYS A 609 -0.21 -22.31 6.12
N ALA A 610 -0.02 -23.10 5.06
CA ALA A 610 1.26 -23.14 4.37
C ALA A 610 1.34 -21.98 3.38
N GLN A 611 2.48 -21.28 3.38
CA GLN A 611 2.66 -20.09 2.58
C GLN A 611 3.98 -20.12 1.81
N ARG A 612 3.95 -19.59 0.59
CA ARG A 612 5.12 -19.19 -0.21
C ARG A 612 4.86 -17.83 -0.88
N LEU A 613 5.93 -17.17 -1.33
CA LEU A 613 5.83 -15.94 -2.11
C LEU A 613 6.25 -16.20 -3.55
N LEU A 614 5.45 -15.72 -4.49
CA LEU A 614 5.78 -15.65 -5.91
C LEU A 614 6.06 -14.19 -6.28
N ARG A 615 6.87 -13.97 -7.31
CA ARG A 615 7.08 -12.65 -7.90
C ARG A 615 5.84 -12.24 -8.67
N ARG A 616 5.46 -10.96 -8.57
CA ARG A 616 4.37 -10.39 -9.36
C ARG A 616 4.88 -10.00 -10.74
N VAL A 617 4.19 -10.45 -11.78
CA VAL A 617 4.52 -10.04 -13.15
C VAL A 617 4.30 -8.53 -13.30
N CYS A 618 5.22 -7.83 -13.95
CA CYS A 618 5.16 -6.38 -14.07
C CYS A 618 3.87 -5.93 -14.77
N LYS A 619 3.06 -5.11 -14.10
CA LYS A 619 1.77 -4.65 -14.66
C LYS A 619 1.91 -3.84 -15.95
N ASN A 620 3.08 -3.22 -16.19
CA ASN A 620 3.29 -2.31 -17.30
C ASN A 620 3.86 -2.98 -18.56
N CYS A 621 4.66 -4.04 -18.41
CA CYS A 621 5.31 -4.69 -19.55
C CYS A 621 4.92 -6.15 -19.74
N LYS A 622 4.06 -6.76 -18.89
CA LYS A 622 3.64 -8.15 -19.05
C LYS A 622 3.07 -8.44 -20.45
N VAL A 623 3.44 -9.59 -21.01
CA VAL A 623 3.06 -9.99 -22.37
C VAL A 623 1.97 -11.06 -22.31
N LYS A 624 0.86 -10.83 -23.02
CA LYS A 624 -0.23 -11.80 -23.12
C LYS A 624 0.12 -12.91 -24.10
N TYR A 625 -0.24 -14.15 -23.76
CA TYR A 625 -0.16 -15.29 -24.66
C TYR A 625 -1.14 -16.39 -24.20
N LYS A 626 -1.41 -17.35 -25.08
CA LYS A 626 -2.15 -18.57 -24.73
C LYS A 626 -1.15 -19.70 -24.43
N PRO A 627 -1.29 -20.42 -23.31
CA PRO A 627 -0.43 -21.54 -22.99
C PRO A 627 -0.76 -22.71 -23.93
N GLU A 628 0.28 -23.43 -24.34
CA GLU A 628 0.20 -24.56 -25.27
C GLU A 628 0.97 -25.76 -24.72
N GLY A 629 0.63 -26.95 -25.20
CA GLY A 629 1.28 -28.21 -24.80
C GLY A 629 1.29 -28.43 -23.28
N ARG A 630 2.45 -28.77 -22.73
CA ARG A 630 2.64 -29.09 -21.31
C ARG A 630 2.23 -27.96 -20.36
N GLU A 631 2.40 -26.70 -20.78
CA GLU A 631 2.02 -25.54 -19.97
C GLU A 631 0.49 -25.48 -19.77
N TRP A 632 -0.26 -25.76 -20.84
CA TRP A 632 -1.71 -25.87 -20.77
C TRP A 632 -2.16 -27.09 -19.96
N GLU A 633 -1.54 -28.26 -20.18
CA GLU A 633 -1.88 -29.49 -19.45
C GLU A 633 -1.76 -29.32 -17.92
N ILE A 634 -0.68 -28.69 -17.46
CA ILE A 634 -0.46 -28.42 -16.03
C ILE A 634 -1.54 -27.48 -15.50
N LEU A 635 -1.79 -26.35 -16.18
CA LEU A 635 -2.78 -25.37 -15.75
C LEU A 635 -4.20 -25.97 -15.73
N LYS A 636 -4.54 -26.74 -16.76
CA LYS A 636 -5.83 -27.43 -16.90
C LYS A 636 -6.04 -28.44 -15.78
N LYS A 637 -5.05 -29.29 -15.51
CA LYS A 637 -5.14 -30.32 -14.46
C LYS A 637 -5.26 -29.71 -13.07
N ALA A 638 -4.43 -28.71 -12.76
CA ALA A 638 -4.40 -28.10 -11.43
C ALA A 638 -5.70 -27.39 -11.06
N LEU A 639 -6.33 -26.71 -12.04
CA LEU A 639 -7.54 -25.91 -11.81
C LEU A 639 -8.82 -26.60 -12.30
N SER A 640 -8.74 -27.87 -12.71
CA SER A 640 -9.86 -28.64 -13.27
C SER A 640 -10.62 -27.87 -14.35
N LEU A 641 -9.89 -27.24 -15.28
CA LEU A 641 -10.49 -26.40 -16.33
C LEU A 641 -11.03 -27.23 -17.49
N GLU A 642 -12.14 -26.77 -18.06
CA GLU A 642 -12.72 -27.29 -19.30
C GLU A 642 -12.59 -26.26 -20.44
N GLY A 643 -12.63 -26.74 -21.68
CA GLY A 643 -12.55 -25.87 -22.87
C GLY A 643 -11.13 -25.46 -23.28
N ASP A 644 -11.04 -24.31 -23.95
CA ASP A 644 -9.81 -23.77 -24.51
C ASP A 644 -8.93 -23.06 -23.46
N ALA A 645 -7.63 -23.00 -23.75
CA ALA A 645 -6.65 -22.36 -22.89
C ALA A 645 -6.95 -20.85 -22.70
N PRO A 646 -7.01 -20.34 -21.46
CA PRO A 646 -7.22 -18.92 -21.21
C PRO A 646 -5.98 -18.10 -21.59
N GLU A 647 -6.17 -16.80 -21.89
CA GLU A 647 -5.03 -15.89 -21.99
C GLU A 647 -4.39 -15.67 -20.62
N ILE A 648 -3.07 -15.92 -20.54
CA ILE A 648 -2.26 -15.64 -19.35
C ILE A 648 -1.06 -14.77 -19.72
N PHE A 649 -0.19 -14.50 -18.75
CA PHE A 649 0.90 -13.53 -18.90
C PHE A 649 2.28 -14.15 -18.73
N LYS A 650 3.21 -13.71 -19.57
CA LYS A 650 4.67 -13.93 -19.45
C LYS A 650 5.36 -12.63 -19.04
N ALA A 651 6.49 -12.75 -18.37
CA ALA A 651 7.35 -11.61 -18.09
C ALA A 651 7.98 -11.11 -19.40
N ASN A 652 8.13 -9.80 -19.56
CA ASN A 652 8.81 -9.24 -20.73
C ASN A 652 10.31 -9.54 -20.64
N PRO A 653 10.91 -10.19 -21.65
CA PRO A 653 12.37 -10.28 -21.74
C PRO A 653 12.98 -8.87 -21.78
N GLY A 654 13.86 -8.56 -20.82
CA GLY A 654 14.46 -7.22 -20.67
C GLY A 654 13.61 -6.18 -19.92
N GLY A 655 12.40 -6.54 -19.48
CA GLY A 655 11.56 -5.72 -18.59
C GLY A 655 11.25 -4.31 -19.13
N CYS A 656 11.08 -3.36 -18.21
CA CYS A 656 10.92 -1.92 -18.48
C CYS A 656 11.56 -1.12 -17.33
N HIS A 657 11.62 0.21 -17.47
CA HIS A 657 12.17 1.09 -16.42
C HIS A 657 11.49 0.92 -15.06
N ILE A 658 10.18 0.63 -15.03
CA ILE A 658 9.42 0.50 -13.77
C ILE A 658 9.85 -0.74 -12.97
N CYS A 659 10.17 -1.85 -13.65
CA CYS A 659 10.61 -3.08 -13.01
C CYS A 659 12.15 -3.25 -13.03
N GLY A 660 12.90 -2.22 -13.41
CA GLY A 660 14.35 -2.28 -13.51
C GLY A 660 14.85 -3.38 -14.46
N GLY A 661 14.13 -3.64 -15.56
CA GLY A 661 14.54 -4.62 -16.56
C GLY A 661 14.26 -6.10 -16.22
N THR A 662 13.68 -6.41 -15.05
CA THR A 662 13.49 -7.80 -14.60
C THR A 662 12.23 -8.49 -15.15
N GLY A 663 11.22 -7.72 -15.57
CA GLY A 663 9.90 -8.22 -15.93
C GLY A 663 8.96 -8.52 -14.75
N TYR A 664 9.45 -8.39 -13.50
CA TYR A 664 8.69 -8.61 -12.26
C TYR A 664 8.79 -7.40 -11.32
N LYS A 665 7.76 -7.13 -10.51
CA LYS A 665 7.81 -6.08 -9.49
C LYS A 665 6.89 -6.39 -8.32
N GLY A 666 7.47 -6.59 -7.13
CA GLY A 666 6.75 -6.97 -5.92
C GLY A 666 6.44 -8.46 -5.86
N ARG A 667 5.75 -8.87 -4.79
CA ARG A 667 5.46 -10.28 -4.46
C ARG A 667 3.99 -10.52 -4.18
N VAL A 668 3.53 -11.75 -4.37
CA VAL A 668 2.17 -12.22 -4.06
C VAL A 668 2.27 -13.52 -3.27
N GLY A 669 1.49 -13.64 -2.19
CA GLY A 669 1.40 -14.86 -1.41
C GLY A 669 0.54 -15.90 -2.12
N ILE A 670 0.96 -17.16 -1.98
CA ILE A 670 0.13 -18.33 -2.25
C ILE A 670 -0.09 -19.09 -0.95
N HIS A 671 -1.30 -19.59 -0.75
CA HIS A 671 -1.77 -20.07 0.54
C HIS A 671 -2.48 -21.41 0.40
N GLU A 672 -1.95 -22.42 1.07
CA GLU A 672 -2.62 -23.69 1.31
C GLU A 672 -3.18 -23.66 2.73
N LEU A 673 -4.49 -23.44 2.83
CA LEU A 673 -5.19 -23.26 4.11
C LEU A 673 -5.95 -24.53 4.47
N MET A 674 -5.39 -25.29 5.42
CA MET A 674 -5.99 -26.49 6.00
C MET A 674 -6.75 -26.10 7.27
N THR A 675 -8.06 -25.94 7.17
CA THR A 675 -8.93 -25.75 8.35
C THR A 675 -9.26 -27.10 8.97
N ASN A 676 -9.34 -27.16 10.30
CA ASN A 676 -9.72 -28.39 10.98
C ASN A 676 -11.18 -28.78 10.66
N SER A 677 -11.47 -30.08 10.66
CA SER A 677 -12.82 -30.65 10.49
C SER A 677 -12.94 -31.95 11.29
N GLU A 678 -14.16 -32.49 11.41
CA GLU A 678 -14.38 -33.76 12.10
C GLU A 678 -13.61 -34.91 11.41
N GLU A 679 -13.64 -35.00 10.07
CA GLU A 679 -12.91 -36.05 9.34
C GLU A 679 -11.40 -35.88 9.46
N LEU A 680 -10.91 -34.64 9.48
CA LEU A 680 -9.48 -34.38 9.66
C LEU A 680 -9.07 -34.74 11.10
N THR A 681 -9.87 -34.39 12.09
CA THR A 681 -9.66 -34.77 13.50
C THR A 681 -9.59 -36.28 13.66
N GLU A 682 -10.53 -37.02 13.05
CA GLU A 682 -10.52 -38.49 13.06
C GLU A 682 -9.29 -39.07 12.35
N ALA A 683 -8.91 -38.52 11.19
CA ALA A 683 -7.74 -38.97 10.46
C ALA A 683 -6.43 -38.70 11.23
N ILE A 684 -6.32 -37.54 11.87
CA ILE A 684 -5.18 -37.20 12.75
C ILE A 684 -5.14 -38.22 13.89
N ASN A 685 -6.24 -38.43 14.62
CA ASN A 685 -6.30 -39.37 15.76
C ASN A 685 -5.98 -40.83 15.40
N LYS A 686 -6.17 -41.22 14.14
CA LYS A 686 -5.79 -42.55 13.61
C LYS A 686 -4.34 -42.62 13.11
N GLU A 687 -3.56 -41.55 13.28
CA GLU A 687 -2.19 -41.42 12.78
C GLU A 687 -2.10 -41.66 11.27
N ALA A 688 -3.09 -41.15 10.51
CA ALA A 688 -3.10 -41.29 9.07
C ALA A 688 -1.85 -40.67 8.44
N GLU A 689 -1.35 -41.29 7.36
CA GLU A 689 -0.20 -40.76 6.61
C GLU A 689 -0.49 -39.35 6.06
N VAL A 690 0.57 -38.55 5.90
CA VAL A 690 0.50 -37.17 5.38
C VAL A 690 -0.27 -37.09 4.04
N ALA A 691 -0.10 -38.08 3.17
CA ALA A 691 -0.81 -38.14 1.90
C ALA A 691 -2.33 -38.27 2.07
N GLU A 692 -2.78 -39.02 3.08
CA GLU A 692 -4.20 -39.17 3.39
C GLU A 692 -4.77 -37.92 4.06
N LEU A 693 -4.04 -37.33 5.01
CA LEU A 693 -4.42 -36.02 5.59
C LEU A 693 -4.60 -34.96 4.51
N LYS A 694 -3.70 -34.93 3.52
CA LYS A 694 -3.80 -34.03 2.36
C LYS A 694 -5.08 -34.29 1.55
N ARG A 695 -5.44 -35.56 1.27
CA ARG A 695 -6.67 -35.89 0.54
C ARG A 695 -7.93 -35.47 1.30
N VAL A 696 -7.99 -35.74 2.61
CA VAL A 696 -9.10 -35.34 3.48
C VAL A 696 -9.24 -33.82 3.49
N ALA A 697 -8.15 -33.09 3.69
CA ALA A 697 -8.14 -31.63 3.66
C ALA A 697 -8.59 -31.07 2.29
N MET A 698 -8.12 -31.64 1.18
CA MET A 698 -8.55 -31.23 -0.17
C MET A 698 -10.03 -31.49 -0.41
N LYS A 699 -10.55 -32.63 0.04
CA LYS A 699 -11.98 -32.95 0.01
C LYS A 699 -12.81 -31.91 0.78
N ASN A 700 -12.26 -31.39 1.87
CA ASN A 700 -12.87 -30.33 2.69
C ASN A 700 -12.58 -28.91 2.18
N GLY A 701 -12.13 -28.78 0.92
CA GLY A 701 -12.01 -27.51 0.22
C GLY A 701 -10.67 -26.78 0.41
N MET A 702 -9.65 -27.46 0.94
CA MET A 702 -8.27 -26.96 0.88
C MET A 702 -7.78 -26.98 -0.57
N LYS A 703 -7.25 -25.85 -1.05
CA LYS A 703 -6.45 -25.79 -2.29
C LYS A 703 -4.98 -25.94 -1.93
N THR A 704 -4.26 -26.75 -2.69
CA THR A 704 -2.82 -26.92 -2.47
C THR A 704 -2.05 -25.65 -2.85
N LEU A 705 -0.79 -25.56 -2.43
CA LEU A 705 0.11 -24.49 -2.88
C LEU A 705 0.21 -24.43 -4.41
N HIS A 706 0.25 -25.59 -5.08
CA HIS A 706 0.31 -25.65 -6.53
C HIS A 706 -0.98 -25.14 -7.18
N GLN A 707 -2.15 -25.57 -6.69
CA GLN A 707 -3.44 -25.10 -7.20
C GLN A 707 -3.62 -23.58 -7.01
N ASP A 708 -3.29 -23.03 -5.83
CA ASP A 708 -3.38 -21.58 -5.62
C ASP A 708 -2.35 -20.81 -6.47
N SER A 709 -1.15 -21.37 -6.71
CA SER A 709 -0.18 -20.77 -7.63
C SER A 709 -0.72 -20.67 -9.06
N MET A 710 -1.35 -21.73 -9.55
CA MET A 710 -1.97 -21.76 -10.88
C MET A 710 -3.16 -20.79 -10.97
N LEU A 711 -3.90 -20.63 -9.87
CA LEU A 711 -4.95 -19.61 -9.77
C LEU A 711 -4.36 -18.19 -9.93
N LYS A 712 -3.23 -17.89 -9.29
CA LYS A 712 -2.55 -16.58 -9.44
C LYS A 712 -2.03 -16.36 -10.86
N VAL A 713 -1.58 -17.41 -11.55
CA VAL A 713 -1.21 -17.35 -12.96
C VAL A 713 -2.43 -17.00 -13.82
N LYS A 714 -3.55 -17.71 -13.62
CA LYS A 714 -4.82 -17.44 -14.33
C LYS A 714 -5.33 -16.01 -14.10
N MET A 715 -5.14 -15.47 -12.89
CA MET A 715 -5.47 -14.07 -12.55
C MET A 715 -4.49 -13.04 -13.14
N GLY A 716 -3.39 -13.48 -13.77
CA GLY A 716 -2.37 -12.61 -14.32
C GLY A 716 -1.58 -11.82 -13.28
N LEU A 717 -1.44 -12.38 -12.08
CA LEU A 717 -0.66 -11.82 -10.97
C LEU A 717 0.80 -12.28 -11.03
N THR A 718 1.05 -13.49 -11.54
CA THR A 718 2.39 -14.07 -11.72
C THR A 718 2.45 -14.85 -13.04
N THR A 719 3.57 -15.52 -13.33
CA THR A 719 3.82 -16.28 -14.56
C THR A 719 3.90 -17.78 -14.25
N MET A 720 3.70 -18.62 -15.26
CA MET A 720 3.92 -20.07 -15.14
C MET A 720 5.36 -20.41 -14.75
N GLU A 721 6.32 -19.70 -15.34
CA GLU A 721 7.76 -19.86 -15.04
C GLU A 721 8.04 -19.67 -13.55
N ASP A 722 7.56 -18.56 -12.96
CA ASP A 722 7.80 -18.27 -11.56
C ASP A 722 7.05 -19.22 -10.63
N ALA A 723 5.81 -19.58 -10.97
CA ALA A 723 5.03 -20.53 -10.19
C ALA A 723 5.68 -21.92 -10.15
N LEU A 724 6.11 -22.46 -11.29
CA LEU A 724 6.73 -23.78 -11.38
C LEU A 724 8.15 -23.84 -10.81
N ALA A 725 8.89 -22.73 -10.86
CA ALA A 725 10.21 -22.64 -10.24
C ALA A 725 10.13 -22.68 -8.70
N ASN A 726 9.05 -22.16 -8.11
CA ASN A 726 8.90 -22.04 -6.66
C ASN A 726 7.96 -23.07 -6.04
N VAL A 727 7.12 -23.76 -6.84
CA VAL A 727 6.14 -24.73 -6.34
C VAL A 727 6.12 -25.97 -7.24
N PRO A 728 6.48 -27.15 -6.72
CA PRO A 728 6.40 -28.37 -7.50
C PRO A 728 4.94 -28.69 -7.86
N PRO A 729 4.66 -29.25 -9.05
CA PRO A 729 3.34 -29.77 -9.38
C PRO A 729 2.89 -30.84 -8.39
N ASP A 730 1.60 -30.87 -8.05
CA ASP A 730 1.05 -31.95 -7.24
C ASP A 730 1.16 -33.28 -7.98
N LEU A 731 1.76 -34.27 -7.31
CA LEU A 731 1.83 -35.64 -7.79
C LEU A 731 0.50 -36.41 -7.53
N ILE A 732 -0.38 -35.87 -6.67
CA ILE A 732 -1.60 -36.52 -6.15
C ILE A 732 -2.86 -35.86 -6.73
N LEU A 733 -2.89 -35.63 -8.04
CA LEU A 733 -4.09 -35.17 -8.75
C LEU A 733 -4.59 -36.21 -9.74
#